data_AF-A0A829YM63-F1
#
_entry.id   AF-A0A829YM63-F1
#
_cell.length_a   1.000
_cell.length_b   1.000
_cell.length_c   1.000
_cell.angle_alpha   90.00
_cell.angle_beta   90.00
_cell.angle_gamma   90.00
#
_symmetry.space_group_name_H-M   'P 1'
#
loop_
_entity.id
_entity.type
_entity.pdbx_description
1 polymer ?
#
loop_
_entity_poly.entity_id
_entity_poly.type
_entity_poly.pdbx_seq_one_letter_code
_entity_poly.pdbx_strand_id
1 'polypeptide(L)'
;MSDTPSHQLSRRSFLISTAAAGGGLLIGFRVPSAGAQSMDPTLEPNAFVRIDRTGAIRVTLPYVEMGQGAYTAQAQLLAEELEVEIGQLTLEHAPANEALYSHPVFGDQITGGSAGLRGAWEPLRRAGATTRVLLTQAAARRWRVAPSTCTAERGEIVHARSGRRARYADLVDAAARLPVPKNVALKSPDRFRIVGKPVKRVDTPDKVNGKARFGIDALPTGVKFAAVAACPVFGGQVGLIDDTAAKRIRGVRQIVRLEDAVAVIADHTWAARKGLAALKVSWNEGANANVDTKALIAECDAALDRPGVTATTHGDVKTAEAQAASFYDAQFRLPMLAHLAMEPINCTAHVRKDSCEIWVGCQRLALARRMAAEASGLPLERITIHNHLLGGGFGRRLEADYVAQAVRIARHVEGPVKVIWSREEDVQHDYFRYHNHSRVRVGLDANNAPISFSHKIVGPAVMARWLPVFFQNNVDLDIISVSAGTYAWPNVHVEYVRVEPPTGLNVGNWRGVGASRNAFVVESAIDDLAKRAGKDPLSYRRELLAKSPRLLNVLNKVAELAQWGTPLGAGRGRGISVLDDFGSYVAQVAEVTVSRTGEVRVDRVFCVVDCGLAVNPDIVKAQLEGGIVYGVSAALHGKITVAEGRIQQGNFDDCPVLRMHDTPRIEVHVVPSAEAPGGVGEPGTAAVFPAVTNAIFAATGKRLFELPIDPTQLRNSL
;
A
#
# COMPACT_ATOMS: atom_id res chain seq x y z
N MET A 1 54.88 48.63 8.31
CA MET A 1 53.87 48.82 7.26
C MET A 1 53.50 47.42 6.79
N SER A 2 52.67 46.69 7.53
CA SER A 2 51.19 46.67 7.51
C SER A 2 50.63 46.03 6.23
N ASP A 3 50.52 44.70 6.25
CA ASP A 3 49.56 43.97 5.42
C ASP A 3 48.41 43.50 6.32
N THR A 4 47.21 43.95 5.98
CA THR A 4 45.95 43.62 6.64
C THR A 4 45.37 42.35 6.01
N PRO A 5 45.05 41.28 6.77
CA PRO A 5 44.31 40.15 6.21
C PRO A 5 42.80 40.47 6.16
N SER A 6 42.20 40.25 5.00
CA SER A 6 40.77 40.34 4.74
C SER A 6 40.00 39.23 5.49
N HIS A 7 38.96 39.62 6.23
CA HIS A 7 38.02 38.69 6.83
C HIS A 7 37.13 38.05 5.75
N GLN A 8 37.46 36.85 5.28
CA GLN A 8 36.51 36.02 4.54
C GLN A 8 35.45 35.46 5.49
N LEU A 9 34.22 35.95 5.35
CA LEU A 9 33.04 35.34 5.96
C LEU A 9 32.87 33.93 5.40
N SER A 10 32.98 32.91 6.25
CA SER A 10 32.74 31.53 5.86
C SER A 10 31.29 31.34 5.36
N ARG A 11 31.05 30.44 4.40
CA ARG A 11 29.70 30.07 3.91
C ARG A 11 28.73 29.69 5.06
N ARG A 12 29.28 29.19 6.17
CA ARG A 12 28.57 28.92 7.44
C ARG A 12 28.01 30.18 8.09
N SER A 13 28.76 31.28 8.07
CA SER A 13 28.33 32.57 8.60
C SER A 13 27.22 33.15 7.73
N PHE A 14 27.34 33.06 6.39
CA PHE A 14 26.35 33.59 5.46
C PHE A 14 24.98 32.91 5.56
N LEU A 15 24.92 31.57 5.64
CA LEU A 15 23.66 30.82 5.79
C LEU A 15 22.99 31.04 7.16
N ILE A 16 23.78 31.18 8.22
CA ILE A 16 23.28 31.56 9.56
C ILE A 16 22.73 33.00 9.54
N SER A 17 23.35 33.90 8.78
CA SER A 17 22.91 35.30 8.63
C SER A 17 21.64 35.45 7.79
N THR A 18 21.46 34.69 6.72
CA THR A 18 20.22 34.75 5.90
C THR A 18 19.02 34.09 6.57
N ALA A 19 19.23 33.06 7.40
CA ALA A 19 18.18 32.48 8.25
C ALA A 19 17.64 33.46 9.32
N ALA A 20 18.37 34.54 9.62
CA ALA A 20 17.93 35.59 10.55
C ALA A 20 16.89 36.55 9.94
N ALA A 21 16.79 36.63 8.60
CA ALA A 21 15.89 37.57 7.91
C ALA A 21 14.54 36.96 7.48
N GLY A 22 14.40 35.63 7.49
CA GLY A 22 13.20 34.90 7.06
C GLY A 22 12.76 33.84 8.06
N GLY A 23 12.34 34.24 9.26
CA GLY A 23 11.46 33.48 10.14
C GLY A 23 11.78 31.99 10.42
N GLY A 24 12.87 31.68 11.11
CA GLY A 24 13.01 30.45 11.90
C GLY A 24 14.42 29.87 11.95
N LEU A 25 15.03 29.81 13.14
CA LEU A 25 16.22 28.97 13.34
C LEU A 25 15.77 27.50 13.44
N LEU A 26 16.32 26.67 12.57
CA LEU A 26 16.06 25.23 12.48
C LEU A 26 16.80 24.48 13.60
N ILE A 27 16.06 23.73 14.43
CA ILE A 27 16.63 22.55 15.07
C ILE A 27 16.48 21.40 14.10
N GLY A 28 17.61 20.85 13.66
CA GLY A 28 17.61 19.61 12.95
C GLY A 28 18.82 18.72 13.29
N PHE A 29 18.68 17.38 13.26
CA PHE A 29 19.67 16.32 13.49
C PHE A 29 19.34 15.00 12.75
N ARG A 30 20.33 14.40 12.05
CA ARG A 30 20.15 13.18 11.25
C ARG A 30 20.42 11.99 12.14
N VAL A 31 19.52 11.01 12.10
CA VAL A 31 19.77 9.66 12.65
C VAL A 31 20.49 8.85 11.56
N PRO A 32 21.71 8.33 11.80
CA PRO A 32 22.39 7.52 10.80
C PRO A 32 21.59 6.24 10.49
N SER A 33 21.38 5.95 9.21
CA SER A 33 21.03 4.61 8.74
C SER A 33 22.32 3.83 8.48
N ALA A 34 22.34 2.53 8.78
CA ALA A 34 23.45 1.67 8.40
C ALA A 34 23.52 1.61 6.85
N GLY A 35 24.57 2.20 6.25
CA GLY A 35 24.87 2.05 4.83
C GLY A 35 25.23 3.30 4.01
N ALA A 36 25.14 4.53 4.55
CA ALA A 36 25.47 5.73 3.76
C ALA A 36 26.96 6.12 3.88
N GLN A 37 27.74 5.90 2.82
CA GLN A 37 29.09 6.47 2.64
C GLN A 37 29.05 7.74 1.75
N SER A 38 29.86 8.74 2.14
CA SER A 38 30.10 10.06 1.52
C SER A 38 29.04 11.16 1.75
N MET A 39 29.53 12.35 2.14
CA MET A 39 28.79 13.43 2.81
C MET A 39 28.67 14.68 1.92
N ASP A 40 27.45 15.18 1.72
CA ASP A 40 27.20 16.57 1.29
C ASP A 40 26.85 17.42 2.53
N PRO A 41 27.62 18.48 2.84
CA PRO A 41 27.43 19.34 4.01
C PRO A 41 26.24 20.32 3.91
N THR A 42 25.41 20.26 2.86
CA THR A 42 24.27 21.17 2.64
C THR A 42 22.90 20.66 3.12
N LEU A 43 22.79 19.41 3.62
CA LEU A 43 21.49 18.83 4.00
C LEU A 43 20.96 19.30 5.37
N GLU A 44 19.66 19.61 5.41
CA GLU A 44 18.92 20.00 6.61
C GLU A 44 19.04 18.94 7.71
N PRO A 45 19.32 19.35 8.96
CA PRO A 45 19.80 18.35 9.87
C PRO A 45 18.67 17.44 10.43
N ASN A 46 17.39 17.79 10.68
CA ASN A 46 16.28 16.86 11.09
C ASN A 46 15.20 17.02 10.04
N ALA A 47 14.95 15.95 9.27
CA ALA A 47 13.98 16.00 8.21
C ALA A 47 12.52 15.91 8.71
N PHE A 48 12.28 15.47 9.95
CA PHE A 48 10.96 15.06 10.43
C PHE A 48 10.28 16.01 11.42
N VAL A 49 11.01 16.80 12.21
CA VAL A 49 10.40 17.75 13.16
C VAL A 49 11.12 19.08 13.18
N ARG A 50 10.32 20.15 13.15
CA ARG A 50 10.75 21.55 13.29
C ARG A 50 9.95 22.23 14.39
N ILE A 51 10.62 22.99 15.24
CA ILE A 51 9.99 23.83 16.26
C ILE A 51 10.45 25.25 16.00
N ASP A 52 9.52 26.17 15.79
CA ASP A 52 9.86 27.59 15.58
C ASP A 52 9.81 28.40 16.88
N ARG A 53 10.22 29.67 16.80
CA ARG A 53 10.22 30.62 17.93
C ARG A 53 8.82 30.98 18.43
N THR A 54 7.77 30.73 17.64
CA THR A 54 6.38 30.91 18.07
C THR A 54 5.88 29.73 18.90
N GLY A 55 6.58 28.59 18.84
CA GLY A 55 6.23 27.34 19.50
C GLY A 55 5.43 26.39 18.61
N ALA A 56 5.25 26.69 17.33
CA ALA A 56 4.62 25.76 16.40
C ALA A 56 5.55 24.56 16.16
N ILE A 57 5.00 23.36 16.31
CA ILE A 57 5.73 22.09 16.12
C ILE A 57 5.25 21.49 14.81
N ARG A 58 6.07 21.59 13.76
CA ARG A 58 5.78 21.03 12.44
C ARG A 58 6.41 19.65 12.32
N VAL A 59 5.64 18.70 11.80
CA VAL A 59 6.07 17.31 11.59
C VAL A 59 5.94 16.95 10.12
N THR A 60 7.06 16.64 9.50
CA THR A 60 7.13 16.19 8.11
C THR A 60 6.94 14.68 8.04
N LEU A 61 5.90 14.24 7.33
CA LEU A 61 5.47 12.86 7.29
C LEU A 61 5.94 12.15 6.00
N PRO A 62 6.87 11.17 6.11
CA PRO A 62 7.42 10.47 4.94
C PRO A 62 6.41 9.54 4.25
N TYR A 63 5.41 9.04 4.98
CA TYR A 63 4.44 8.07 4.45
C TYR A 63 3.05 8.66 4.32
N VAL A 64 2.43 8.47 3.17
CA VAL A 64 1.26 9.20 2.67
C VAL A 64 -0.06 8.72 3.26
N GLU A 65 -0.94 9.65 3.60
CA GLU A 65 -2.31 9.38 4.04
C GLU A 65 -3.28 9.22 2.86
N MET A 66 -3.99 8.10 2.85
CA MET A 66 -4.97 7.70 1.82
C MET A 66 -6.27 7.14 2.41
N GLY A 67 -6.55 7.40 3.69
CA GLY A 67 -7.69 6.86 4.43
C GLY A 67 -7.32 5.83 5.50
N GLN A 68 -6.06 5.44 5.59
CA GLN A 68 -5.54 4.40 6.49
C GLN A 68 -5.03 4.88 7.85
N GLY A 69 -4.99 6.19 8.11
CA GLY A 69 -4.58 6.74 9.41
C GLY A 69 -3.06 6.77 9.64
N ALA A 70 -2.27 6.66 8.57
CA ALA A 70 -0.81 6.70 8.63
C ALA A 70 -0.29 7.99 9.29
N TYR A 71 -0.94 9.13 9.05
CA TYR A 71 -0.53 10.41 9.64
C TYR A 71 -0.73 10.45 11.15
N THR A 72 -1.85 9.89 11.63
CA THR A 72 -2.14 9.82 13.07
C THR A 72 -1.14 8.92 13.79
N ALA A 73 -0.86 7.73 13.24
CA ALA A 73 0.09 6.79 13.85
C ALA A 73 1.52 7.36 13.88
N GLN A 74 1.97 7.98 12.79
CA GLN A 74 3.28 8.65 12.75
C GLN A 74 3.37 9.83 13.73
N ALA A 75 2.33 10.65 13.81
CA ALA A 75 2.24 11.74 14.77
C ALA A 75 2.27 11.24 16.23
N GLN A 76 1.60 10.12 16.55
CA GLN A 76 1.66 9.49 17.87
C GLN A 76 3.09 9.10 18.27
N LEU A 77 3.85 8.48 17.36
CA LEU A 77 5.24 8.08 17.62
C LEU A 77 6.11 9.27 17.99
N LEU A 78 6.00 10.35 17.21
CA LEU A 78 6.81 11.54 17.42
C LEU A 78 6.37 12.29 18.68
N ALA A 79 5.07 12.49 18.87
CA ALA A 79 4.52 13.17 20.05
C ALA A 79 4.87 12.45 21.36
N GLU A 80 4.81 11.11 21.37
CA GLU A 80 5.17 10.28 22.52
C GLU A 80 6.61 10.53 22.95
N GLU A 81 7.55 10.50 22.00
CA GLU A 81 8.96 10.72 22.30
C GLU A 81 9.31 12.20 22.53
N LEU A 82 8.60 13.12 21.90
CA LEU A 82 8.82 14.55 22.09
C LEU A 82 8.19 15.11 23.37
N GLU A 83 7.37 14.32 24.09
CA GLU A 83 6.62 14.74 25.28
C GLU A 83 5.68 15.93 25.01
N VAL A 84 4.91 15.82 23.92
CA VAL A 84 3.90 16.81 23.50
C VAL A 84 2.56 16.14 23.25
N GLU A 85 1.50 16.94 23.27
CA GLU A 85 0.17 16.50 22.86
C GLU A 85 0.06 16.52 21.33
N ILE A 86 -0.70 15.58 20.75
CA ILE A 86 -0.86 15.49 19.29
C ILE A 86 -1.47 16.78 18.72
N GLY A 87 -2.37 17.43 19.45
CA GLY A 87 -2.99 18.69 19.05
C GLY A 87 -2.01 19.87 18.94
N GLN A 88 -0.78 19.74 19.47
CA GLN A 88 0.29 20.73 19.33
C GLN A 88 1.06 20.58 18.01
N LEU A 89 0.81 19.51 17.24
CA LEU A 89 1.50 19.21 16.00
C LEU A 89 0.77 19.81 14.79
N THR A 90 1.54 20.41 13.88
CA THR A 90 1.11 20.72 12.50
C THR A 90 1.76 19.71 11.57
N LEU A 91 0.96 18.98 10.80
CA LEU A 91 1.45 17.89 9.94
C LEU A 91 1.68 18.39 8.52
N GLU A 92 2.81 18.00 7.93
CA GLU A 92 3.22 18.39 6.58
C GLU A 92 3.60 17.15 5.76
N HIS A 93 3.31 17.18 4.47
CA HIS A 93 3.75 16.13 3.54
C HIS A 93 5.26 16.22 3.36
N ALA A 94 5.97 15.09 3.40
CA ALA A 94 7.36 15.08 2.97
C ALA A 94 7.48 15.46 1.48
N PRO A 95 8.43 16.35 1.12
CA PRO A 95 8.72 16.62 -0.29
C PRO A 95 9.37 15.39 -0.93
N ALA A 96 9.41 15.37 -2.27
CA ALA A 96 10.12 14.33 -3.03
C ALA A 96 11.64 14.40 -2.77
N ASN A 97 12.15 13.59 -1.83
CA ASN A 97 13.56 13.54 -1.47
C ASN A 97 13.93 12.17 -0.88
N GLU A 98 14.37 11.25 -1.74
CA GLU A 98 14.74 9.88 -1.34
C GLU A 98 15.91 9.85 -0.36
N ALA A 99 16.84 10.81 -0.44
CA ALA A 99 17.99 10.87 0.47
C ALA A 99 17.58 11.12 1.93
N LEU A 100 16.43 11.79 2.14
CA LEU A 100 15.90 12.11 3.47
C LEU A 100 14.76 11.21 3.92
N TYR A 101 13.91 10.75 2.99
CA TYR A 101 12.63 10.11 3.30
C TYR A 101 12.46 8.71 2.71
N SER A 102 13.54 8.08 2.24
CA SER A 102 13.48 6.69 1.76
C SER A 102 13.08 5.72 2.88
N HIS A 103 12.26 4.75 2.53
CA HIS A 103 11.91 3.65 3.40
C HIS A 103 13.14 2.73 3.59
N PRO A 104 13.53 2.40 4.83
CA PRO A 104 14.76 1.65 5.10
C PRO A 104 14.88 0.30 4.37
N VAL A 105 13.75 -0.39 4.14
CA VAL A 105 13.72 -1.68 3.45
C VAL A 105 13.69 -1.56 1.93
N PHE A 106 13.08 -0.49 1.40
CA PHE A 106 12.83 -0.38 -0.03
C PHE A 106 13.83 0.54 -0.74
N GLY A 107 14.53 1.41 -0.02
CA GLY A 107 15.47 2.37 -0.60
C GLY A 107 14.80 3.49 -1.41
N ASP A 108 13.46 3.62 -1.34
CA ASP A 108 12.65 4.59 -2.08
C ASP A 108 11.66 5.30 -1.13
N GLN A 109 11.23 6.52 -1.46
CA GLN A 109 10.19 7.25 -0.74
C GLN A 109 8.80 6.73 -1.16
N ILE A 110 8.35 5.69 -0.45
CA ILE A 110 7.18 4.89 -0.82
C ILE A 110 6.27 4.59 0.38
N THR A 111 4.96 4.57 0.12
CA THR A 111 3.94 4.01 1.02
C THR A 111 3.28 2.79 0.38
N GLY A 112 3.74 1.58 0.72
CA GLY A 112 3.24 0.30 0.19
C GLY A 112 3.83 -0.90 0.93
N GLY A 113 3.44 -2.12 0.56
CA GLY A 113 3.93 -3.39 1.17
C GLY A 113 3.72 -3.47 2.69
N SER A 114 2.68 -2.77 3.16
CA SER A 114 2.37 -2.47 4.55
C SER A 114 3.61 -2.17 5.42
N ALA A 115 4.53 -1.40 4.86
CA ALA A 115 5.82 -1.10 5.48
C ALA A 115 5.87 0.30 6.11
N GLY A 116 4.93 1.20 5.82
CA GLY A 116 5.01 2.61 6.26
C GLY A 116 5.25 2.77 7.77
N LEU A 117 4.43 2.16 8.62
CA LEU A 117 4.63 2.25 10.08
C LEU A 117 5.89 1.51 10.55
N ARG A 118 6.25 0.39 9.90
CA ARG A 118 7.48 -0.39 10.17
C ARG A 118 8.72 0.47 9.91
N GLY A 119 8.75 1.19 8.80
CA GLY A 119 9.80 2.15 8.44
C GLY A 119 9.79 3.41 9.30
N ALA A 120 8.63 3.84 9.79
CA ALA A 120 8.50 5.01 10.68
C ALA A 120 8.89 4.71 12.13
N TRP A 121 8.76 3.46 12.58
CA TRP A 121 8.78 3.07 13.99
C TRP A 121 9.99 3.61 14.74
N GLU A 122 11.19 3.29 14.26
CA GLU A 122 12.42 3.73 14.91
C GLU A 122 12.83 5.16 14.51
N PRO A 123 12.83 5.57 13.22
CA PRO A 123 13.26 6.90 12.81
C PRO A 123 12.47 8.04 13.45
N LEU A 124 11.13 7.98 13.48
CA LEU A 124 10.32 9.06 14.05
C LEU A 124 10.46 9.13 15.58
N ARG A 125 10.57 7.99 16.24
CA ARG A 125 10.81 7.93 17.68
C ARG A 125 12.17 8.53 18.05
N ARG A 126 13.22 8.17 17.30
CA ARG A 126 14.55 8.78 17.48
C ARG A 126 14.55 10.28 17.18
N ALA A 127 13.81 10.73 16.17
CA ALA A 127 13.67 12.15 15.86
C ALA A 127 13.03 12.91 17.04
N GLY A 128 11.92 12.42 17.59
CA GLY A 128 11.26 13.01 18.76
C GLY A 128 12.16 13.02 20.00
N ALA A 129 12.80 11.89 20.31
CA ALA A 129 13.64 11.74 21.49
C ALA A 129 14.91 12.61 21.42
N THR A 130 15.53 12.71 20.24
CA THR A 130 16.73 13.54 20.02
C THR A 130 16.41 15.01 20.23
N THR A 131 15.30 15.49 19.66
CA THR A 131 14.83 16.86 19.86
C THR A 131 14.55 17.14 21.34
N ARG A 132 13.84 16.23 22.03
CA ARG A 132 13.59 16.32 23.48
C ARG A 132 14.90 16.45 24.28
N VAL A 133 15.87 15.57 24.02
CA VAL A 133 17.17 15.59 24.74
C VAL A 133 17.89 16.92 24.58
N LEU A 134 17.89 17.49 23.38
CA LEU A 134 18.60 18.73 23.10
C LEU A 134 17.93 19.95 23.72
N LEU A 135 16.59 19.97 23.74
CA LEU A 135 15.82 20.95 24.51
C LEU A 135 16.09 20.83 26.01
N THR A 136 16.11 19.62 26.56
CA THR A 136 16.46 19.37 27.97
C THR A 136 17.87 19.87 28.29
N GLN A 137 18.86 19.60 27.43
CA GLN A 137 20.22 20.08 27.61
C GLN A 137 20.31 21.62 27.54
N ALA A 138 19.58 22.25 26.63
CA ALA A 138 19.53 23.71 26.52
C ALA A 138 18.94 24.35 27.79
N ALA A 139 17.83 23.80 28.32
CA ALA A 139 17.24 24.25 29.57
C ALA A 139 18.18 24.05 30.77
N ALA A 140 18.79 22.87 30.88
CA ALA A 140 19.72 22.54 31.95
C ALA A 140 20.94 23.48 31.95
N ARG A 141 21.50 23.80 30.78
CA ARG A 141 22.57 24.81 30.62
C ARG A 141 22.12 26.20 31.02
N ARG A 142 20.94 26.65 30.57
CA ARG A 142 20.34 27.95 30.96
C ARG A 142 20.19 28.06 32.48
N TRP A 143 19.87 26.96 33.14
CA TRP A 143 19.58 26.89 34.57
C TRP A 143 20.76 26.50 35.45
N ARG A 144 21.90 26.14 34.85
CA ARG A 144 23.11 25.63 35.51
C ARG A 144 22.81 24.42 36.43
N VAL A 145 22.05 23.46 35.91
CA VAL A 145 21.70 22.19 36.60
C VAL A 145 22.06 20.99 35.73
N ALA A 146 22.04 19.79 36.32
CA ALA A 146 22.26 18.57 35.55
C ALA A 146 21.06 18.28 34.62
N PRO A 147 21.27 17.85 33.36
CA PRO A 147 20.16 17.47 32.47
C PRO A 147 19.26 16.37 33.04
N SER A 148 19.81 15.46 33.86
CA SER A 148 19.06 14.38 34.52
C SER A 148 18.06 14.86 35.57
N THR A 149 18.16 16.11 36.05
CA THR A 149 17.18 16.69 36.99
C THR A 149 16.07 17.46 36.27
N CYS A 150 16.09 17.50 34.93
CA CYS A 150 15.10 18.15 34.10
C CYS A 150 14.24 17.10 33.37
N THR A 151 12.93 17.31 33.34
CA THR A 151 11.97 16.44 32.65
C THR A 151 11.22 17.22 31.58
N ALA A 152 10.91 16.58 30.47
CA ALA A 152 10.05 17.15 29.44
C ALA A 152 8.59 16.74 29.69
N GLU A 153 7.68 17.70 29.58
CA GLU A 153 6.24 17.45 29.61
C GLU A 153 5.47 18.55 28.85
N ARG A 154 4.49 18.14 28.03
CA ARG A 154 3.56 19.03 27.31
C ARG A 154 4.24 20.19 26.55
N GLY A 155 5.38 19.91 25.91
CA GLY A 155 6.12 20.93 25.15
C GLY A 155 6.94 21.91 26.02
N GLU A 156 7.21 21.56 27.26
CA GLU A 156 8.05 22.31 28.18
C GLU A 156 9.12 21.42 28.82
N ILE A 157 10.23 22.04 29.22
CA ILE A 157 11.18 21.43 30.14
C ILE A 157 10.90 21.96 31.54
N VAL A 158 10.93 21.08 32.53
CA VAL A 158 10.63 21.36 33.94
C VAL A 158 11.81 20.89 34.80
N HIS A 159 12.31 21.75 35.68
CA HIS A 159 13.27 21.37 36.73
C HIS A 159 12.55 21.30 38.08
N ALA A 160 12.07 20.09 38.42
CA ALA A 160 11.16 19.84 39.54
C ALA A 160 11.63 20.46 40.87
N ARG A 161 12.92 20.30 41.22
CA ARG A 161 13.48 20.80 42.49
C ARG A 161 13.39 22.32 42.64
N SER A 162 13.39 23.08 41.55
CA SER A 162 13.30 24.55 41.60
C SER A 162 11.96 25.11 41.12
N GLY A 163 11.08 24.28 40.57
CA GLY A 163 9.84 24.73 39.91
C GLY A 163 10.04 25.49 38.59
N ARG A 164 11.28 25.75 38.14
CA ARG A 164 11.55 26.43 36.86
C ARG A 164 11.01 25.64 35.67
N ARG A 165 10.41 26.36 34.71
CA ARG A 165 9.85 25.85 33.46
C ARG A 165 10.34 26.67 32.29
N ALA A 166 10.52 26.05 31.13
CA ALA A 166 10.83 26.73 29.88
C ALA A 166 10.11 26.04 28.73
N ARG A 167 9.41 26.81 27.89
CA ARG A 167 8.74 26.27 26.71
C ARG A 167 9.78 25.87 25.68
N TYR A 168 9.46 24.91 24.82
CA TYR A 168 10.37 24.52 23.73
C TYR A 168 10.78 25.71 22.86
N ALA A 169 9.83 26.60 22.54
CA ALA A 169 10.07 27.84 21.80
C ALA A 169 11.19 28.71 22.41
N ASP A 170 11.28 28.78 23.74
CA ASP A 170 12.27 29.60 24.45
C ASP A 170 13.68 28.96 24.47
N LEU A 171 13.78 27.71 23.99
CA LEU A 171 14.99 26.89 24.04
C LEU A 171 15.54 26.58 22.64
N VAL A 172 14.75 26.79 21.57
CA VAL A 172 15.11 26.31 20.23
C VAL A 172 16.44 26.87 19.73
N ASP A 173 16.69 28.16 19.96
CA ASP A 173 17.93 28.82 19.51
C ASP A 173 19.17 28.26 20.20
N ALA A 174 19.05 27.92 21.48
CA ALA A 174 20.14 27.34 22.25
C ALA A 174 20.35 25.87 21.90
N ALA A 175 19.28 25.09 21.75
CA ALA A 175 19.34 23.67 21.42
C ALA A 175 19.89 23.42 20.00
N ALA A 176 19.61 24.30 19.03
CA ALA A 176 20.16 24.20 17.67
C ALA A 176 21.70 24.29 17.61
N ARG A 177 22.34 24.88 18.64
CA ARG A 177 23.80 25.05 18.71
C ARG A 177 24.50 23.91 19.45
N LEU A 178 23.74 22.95 19.97
CA LEU A 178 24.28 21.80 20.69
C LEU A 178 24.74 20.70 19.72
N PRO A 179 25.77 19.93 20.09
CA PRO A 179 26.15 18.75 19.33
C PRO A 179 25.05 17.70 19.40
N VAL A 180 24.80 17.03 18.27
CA VAL A 180 23.83 15.93 18.20
C VAL A 180 24.30 14.76 19.05
N PRO A 181 23.48 14.24 19.99
CA PRO A 181 23.79 12.99 20.66
C PRO A 181 23.79 11.83 19.65
N LYS A 182 24.87 11.04 19.63
CA LYS A 182 24.95 9.85 18.78
C LYS A 182 23.98 8.75 19.21
N ASN A 183 23.75 8.64 20.52
CA ASN A 183 22.87 7.65 21.12
C ASN A 183 21.81 8.37 21.95
N VAL A 184 20.55 8.06 21.68
CA VAL A 184 19.40 8.57 22.44
C VAL A 184 18.56 7.38 22.86
N ALA A 185 18.30 7.27 24.17
CA ALA A 185 17.41 6.27 24.72
C ALA A 185 15.96 6.59 24.31
N LEU A 186 15.31 5.60 23.71
CA LEU A 186 13.88 5.64 23.43
C LEU A 186 13.09 5.19 24.65
N LYS A 187 11.85 5.64 24.78
CA LYS A 187 10.94 5.15 25.83
C LYS A 187 10.70 3.63 25.67
N SER A 188 10.57 2.92 26.78
CA SER A 188 10.10 1.53 26.76
C SER A 188 8.56 1.50 26.66
N PRO A 189 7.95 0.39 26.17
CA PRO A 189 6.50 0.31 26.01
C PRO A 189 5.67 0.61 27.28
N ASP A 190 6.17 0.23 28.46
CA ASP A 190 5.56 0.51 29.76
C ASP A 190 5.53 2.01 30.11
N ARG A 191 6.33 2.82 29.42
CA ARG A 191 6.41 4.29 29.59
C ARG A 191 5.58 5.06 28.58
N PHE A 192 4.94 4.39 27.62
CA PHE A 192 4.10 5.07 26.64
C PHE A 192 2.81 5.61 27.26
N ARG A 193 2.47 6.84 26.86
CA ARG A 193 1.24 7.54 27.27
C ARG A 193 0.16 7.49 26.19
N ILE A 194 0.54 7.65 24.92
CA ILE A 194 -0.36 7.73 23.77
C ILE A 194 -0.10 6.66 22.71
N VAL A 195 1.11 6.11 22.61
CA VAL A 195 1.38 4.92 21.78
C VAL A 195 0.73 3.70 22.43
N GLY A 196 0.04 2.88 21.65
CA GLY A 196 -0.76 1.77 22.17
C GLY A 196 -2.18 2.16 22.58
N LYS A 197 -2.59 3.42 22.36
CA LYS A 197 -3.92 3.94 22.72
C LYS A 197 -4.72 4.35 21.48
N PRO A 198 -6.06 4.22 21.51
CA PRO A 198 -6.94 4.58 20.40
C PRO A 198 -7.12 6.10 20.31
N VAL A 199 -6.07 6.82 19.92
CA VAL A 199 -6.14 8.26 19.75
C VAL A 199 -6.93 8.59 18.48
N LYS A 200 -7.81 9.59 18.56
CA LYS A 200 -8.62 10.04 17.43
C LYS A 200 -7.75 10.50 16.27
N ARG A 201 -8.23 10.25 15.06
CA ARG A 201 -7.57 10.65 13.82
C ARG A 201 -7.43 12.15 13.70
N VAL A 202 -6.21 12.60 13.41
CA VAL A 202 -5.84 14.01 13.24
C VAL A 202 -6.44 14.63 11.97
N ASP A 203 -6.74 13.80 10.98
CA ASP A 203 -7.23 14.21 9.67
C ASP A 203 -8.75 14.09 9.51
N THR A 204 -9.46 13.50 10.48
CA THR A 204 -10.93 13.37 10.44
C THR A 204 -11.65 14.71 10.37
N PRO A 205 -11.33 15.74 11.20
CA PRO A 205 -12.07 17.01 11.18
C PRO A 205 -12.12 17.65 9.80
N ASP A 206 -11.01 17.64 9.06
CA ASP A 206 -10.92 18.24 7.72
C ASP A 206 -11.59 17.37 6.64
N LYS A 207 -11.60 16.04 6.82
CA LYS A 207 -12.28 15.12 5.90
C LYS A 207 -13.81 15.22 5.97
N VAL A 208 -14.37 15.42 7.17
CA VAL A 208 -15.84 15.45 7.35
C VAL A 208 -16.47 16.81 7.05
N ASN A 209 -15.69 17.89 6.97
CA ASN A 209 -16.18 19.24 6.70
C ASN A 209 -15.76 19.79 5.32
N GLY A 210 -15.11 18.97 4.48
CA GLY A 210 -14.70 19.34 3.12
C GLY A 210 -13.46 20.25 3.04
N LYS A 211 -12.72 20.46 4.13
CA LYS A 211 -11.45 21.23 4.12
C LYS A 211 -10.26 20.43 3.60
N ALA A 212 -10.30 19.10 3.76
CA ALA A 212 -9.25 18.21 3.28
C ALA A 212 -9.01 18.41 1.77
N ARG A 213 -7.75 18.49 1.37
CA ARG A 213 -7.35 18.70 -0.03
C ARG A 213 -6.75 17.41 -0.59
N PHE A 214 -7.44 16.84 -1.58
CA PHE A 214 -6.98 15.74 -2.39
C PHE A 214 -6.29 16.24 -3.65
N GLY A 215 -5.54 15.37 -4.34
CA GLY A 215 -4.92 15.72 -5.63
C GLY A 215 -5.95 16.25 -6.64
N ILE A 216 -7.15 15.65 -6.64
CA ILE A 216 -8.26 16.08 -7.50
C ILE A 216 -8.85 17.44 -7.12
N ASP A 217 -8.47 18.06 -6.01
CA ASP A 217 -8.97 19.39 -5.61
C ASP A 217 -8.07 20.52 -6.09
N ALA A 218 -6.90 20.22 -6.65
CA ALA A 218 -5.97 21.24 -7.11
C ALA A 218 -6.60 22.13 -8.20
N LEU A 219 -6.52 23.45 -7.99
CA LEU A 219 -7.06 24.48 -8.87
C LEU A 219 -6.10 25.70 -8.91
N PRO A 220 -4.88 25.53 -9.44
CA PRO A 220 -3.97 26.66 -9.61
C PRO A 220 -4.60 27.73 -10.52
N THR A 221 -4.18 28.98 -10.34
CA THR A 221 -4.71 30.12 -11.12
C THR A 221 -4.59 29.87 -12.62
N GLY A 222 -5.71 30.04 -13.35
CA GLY A 222 -5.77 29.88 -14.80
C GLY A 222 -5.95 28.44 -15.29
N VAL A 223 -6.18 27.47 -14.40
CA VAL A 223 -6.28 26.05 -14.76
C VAL A 223 -7.34 25.76 -15.82
N LYS A 224 -6.97 24.95 -16.81
CA LYS A 224 -7.87 24.30 -17.78
C LYS A 224 -8.12 22.85 -17.39
N PHE A 225 -9.18 22.26 -17.92
CA PHE A 225 -9.59 20.90 -17.60
C PHE A 225 -9.46 20.02 -18.83
N ALA A 226 -8.90 18.83 -18.66
CA ALA A 226 -8.75 17.84 -19.71
C ALA A 226 -9.58 16.59 -19.41
N ALA A 227 -10.36 16.15 -20.39
CA ALA A 227 -10.90 14.80 -20.47
C ALA A 227 -10.07 14.02 -21.48
N VAL A 228 -9.68 12.79 -21.15
CA VAL A 228 -8.79 11.96 -21.97
C VAL A 228 -9.50 10.68 -22.40
N ALA A 229 -9.15 10.18 -23.58
CA ALA A 229 -9.40 8.82 -24.01
C ALA A 229 -8.10 8.23 -24.57
N ALA A 230 -7.60 7.17 -23.96
CA ALA A 230 -6.50 6.38 -24.46
C ALA A 230 -6.98 5.35 -25.49
N CYS A 231 -6.04 4.77 -26.24
CA CYS A 231 -6.37 3.71 -27.16
C CYS A 231 -6.91 2.51 -26.37
N PRO A 232 -8.14 2.06 -26.66
CA PRO A 232 -8.78 0.99 -25.91
C PRO A 232 -8.12 -0.38 -26.15
N VAL A 233 -7.37 -0.55 -27.24
CA VAL A 233 -6.62 -1.78 -27.53
C VAL A 233 -5.21 -1.67 -26.98
N PHE A 234 -4.76 -2.69 -26.26
CA PHE A 234 -3.44 -2.74 -25.64
C PHE A 234 -2.31 -2.46 -26.64
N GLY A 235 -1.53 -1.41 -26.39
CA GLY A 235 -0.40 -1.02 -27.24
C GLY A 235 -0.80 -0.43 -28.61
N GLY A 236 -2.10 -0.20 -28.84
CA GLY A 236 -2.58 0.50 -30.02
C GLY A 236 -2.30 2.01 -29.95
N GLN A 237 -2.52 2.68 -31.08
CA GLN A 237 -2.21 4.11 -31.24
C GLN A 237 -3.43 4.89 -31.76
N VAL A 238 -3.39 6.20 -31.58
CA VAL A 238 -4.38 7.10 -32.17
C VAL A 238 -4.26 7.05 -33.70
N GLY A 239 -5.38 6.81 -34.39
CA GLY A 239 -5.50 6.84 -35.85
C GLY A 239 -5.91 8.22 -36.34
N LEU A 240 -6.97 8.31 -37.15
CA LEU A 240 -7.54 9.58 -37.63
C LEU A 240 -8.41 10.23 -36.55
N ILE A 241 -8.42 11.57 -36.52
CA ILE A 241 -9.28 12.35 -35.62
C ILE A 241 -10.13 13.30 -36.48
N ASP A 242 -11.45 13.22 -36.31
CA ASP A 242 -12.38 14.28 -36.72
C ASP A 242 -12.85 15.05 -35.47
N ASP A 243 -12.35 16.27 -35.33
CA ASP A 243 -12.62 17.17 -34.21
C ASP A 243 -13.66 18.26 -34.51
N THR A 244 -14.33 18.18 -35.67
CA THR A 244 -15.24 19.21 -36.14
C THR A 244 -16.39 19.46 -35.16
N ALA A 245 -17.00 18.40 -34.63
CA ALA A 245 -18.09 18.50 -33.67
C ALA A 245 -17.59 18.94 -32.28
N ALA A 246 -16.45 18.41 -31.83
CA ALA A 246 -15.84 18.76 -30.55
C ALA A 246 -15.51 20.26 -30.45
N LYS A 247 -14.92 20.84 -31.50
CA LYS A 247 -14.56 22.28 -31.56
C LYS A 247 -15.78 23.23 -31.52
N ARG A 248 -16.98 22.75 -31.85
CA ARG A 248 -18.23 23.54 -31.77
C ARG A 248 -18.79 23.59 -30.35
N ILE A 249 -18.35 22.72 -29.44
CA ILE A 249 -18.80 22.74 -28.05
C ILE A 249 -18.23 23.97 -27.35
N ARG A 250 -19.11 24.85 -26.87
CA ARG A 250 -18.72 26.04 -26.12
C ARG A 250 -17.86 25.66 -24.91
N GLY A 251 -16.70 26.31 -24.80
CA GLY A 251 -15.74 26.09 -23.72
C GLY A 251 -14.62 25.10 -24.07
N VAL A 252 -14.72 24.34 -25.16
CA VAL A 252 -13.60 23.57 -25.71
C VAL A 252 -12.58 24.54 -26.31
N ARG A 253 -11.30 24.32 -25.98
CA ARG A 253 -10.18 25.21 -26.35
C ARG A 253 -9.19 24.53 -27.28
N GLN A 254 -8.91 23.25 -27.05
CA GLN A 254 -7.88 22.54 -27.80
C GLN A 254 -8.14 21.04 -27.77
N ILE A 255 -7.80 20.37 -28.87
CA ILE A 255 -7.65 18.92 -28.90
C ILE A 255 -6.15 18.63 -28.91
N VAL A 256 -5.67 17.89 -27.92
CA VAL A 256 -4.29 17.43 -27.82
C VAL A 256 -4.25 15.98 -28.28
N ARG A 257 -3.38 15.70 -29.25
CA ARG A 257 -3.09 14.35 -29.72
C ARG A 257 -1.77 13.89 -29.13
N LEU A 258 -1.79 12.77 -28.43
CA LEU A 258 -0.62 11.96 -28.11
C LEU A 258 -0.54 10.76 -29.07
N GLU A 259 0.50 9.95 -28.93
CA GLU A 259 0.64 8.71 -29.72
C GLU A 259 -0.45 7.69 -29.39
N ASP A 260 -0.74 7.55 -28.09
CA ASP A 260 -1.56 6.51 -27.47
C ASP A 260 -2.88 7.06 -26.91
N ALA A 261 -3.10 8.38 -26.92
CA ALA A 261 -4.29 9.00 -26.34
C ALA A 261 -4.66 10.33 -27.01
N VAL A 262 -5.92 10.73 -26.84
CA VAL A 262 -6.41 12.08 -27.17
C VAL A 262 -6.93 12.76 -25.91
N ALA A 263 -6.73 14.08 -25.79
CA ALA A 263 -7.26 14.86 -24.70
C ALA A 263 -8.00 16.10 -25.22
N VAL A 264 -9.18 16.36 -24.67
CA VAL A 264 -9.96 17.57 -24.94
C VAL A 264 -9.78 18.55 -23.80
N ILE A 265 -9.18 19.70 -24.10
CA ILE A 265 -8.90 20.77 -23.15
C ILE A 265 -10.02 21.80 -23.21
N ALA A 266 -10.56 22.16 -22.05
CA ALA A 266 -11.67 23.09 -21.93
C ALA A 266 -11.59 23.98 -20.69
N ASP A 267 -12.46 24.99 -20.62
CA ASP A 267 -12.54 25.90 -19.47
C ASP A 267 -13.08 25.25 -18.19
N HIS A 268 -13.80 24.14 -18.31
CA HIS A 268 -14.37 23.39 -17.19
C HIS A 268 -14.61 21.93 -17.58
N THR A 269 -14.65 21.04 -16.58
CA THR A 269 -14.76 19.58 -16.76
C THR A 269 -15.92 19.16 -17.67
N TRP A 270 -17.07 19.82 -17.57
CA TRP A 270 -18.25 19.49 -18.39
C TRP A 270 -18.03 19.72 -19.90
N ALA A 271 -17.38 20.82 -20.29
CA ALA A 271 -17.09 21.10 -21.70
C ALA A 271 -16.01 20.14 -22.23
N ALA A 272 -15.00 19.80 -21.41
CA ALA A 272 -13.98 18.81 -21.78
C ALA A 272 -14.62 17.44 -22.08
N ARG A 273 -15.49 16.95 -21.18
CA ARG A 273 -16.21 15.68 -21.35
C ARG A 273 -17.16 15.69 -22.55
N LYS A 274 -17.93 16.77 -22.75
CA LYS A 274 -18.80 16.92 -23.92
C LYS A 274 -18.02 16.96 -25.23
N GLY A 275 -16.89 17.67 -25.24
CA GLY A 275 -16.03 17.73 -26.41
C GLY A 275 -15.41 16.38 -26.72
N LEU A 276 -14.96 15.63 -25.71
CA LEU A 276 -14.44 14.27 -25.89
C LEU A 276 -15.52 13.32 -26.43
N ALA A 277 -16.74 13.37 -25.88
CA ALA A 277 -17.85 12.56 -26.38
C ALA A 277 -18.27 12.91 -27.83
N ALA A 278 -18.02 14.14 -28.29
CA ALA A 278 -18.29 14.58 -29.66
C ALA A 278 -17.12 14.32 -30.62
N LEU A 279 -15.95 13.92 -30.10
CA LEU A 279 -14.75 13.65 -30.88
C LEU A 279 -14.90 12.28 -31.56
N LYS A 280 -14.59 12.20 -32.86
CA LYS A 280 -14.53 10.93 -33.57
C LYS A 280 -13.07 10.54 -33.73
N VAL A 281 -12.69 9.42 -33.13
CA VAL A 281 -11.33 8.90 -33.16
C VAL A 281 -11.37 7.51 -33.77
N SER A 282 -10.59 7.29 -34.82
CA SER A 282 -10.24 5.94 -35.24
C SER A 282 -8.97 5.51 -34.51
N TRP A 283 -8.84 4.22 -34.23
CA TRP A 283 -7.70 3.66 -33.53
C TRP A 283 -6.92 2.74 -34.46
N ASN A 284 -5.60 2.83 -34.41
CA ASN A 284 -4.72 1.83 -35.00
C ASN A 284 -4.53 0.75 -33.93
N GLU A 285 -5.34 -0.30 -34.00
CA GLU A 285 -5.49 -1.28 -32.92
C GLU A 285 -4.24 -2.13 -32.64
N GLY A 286 -3.34 -2.25 -33.62
CA GLY A 286 -2.08 -2.96 -33.43
C GLY A 286 -2.25 -4.49 -33.28
N ALA A 287 -1.21 -5.15 -32.76
CA ALA A 287 -1.11 -6.60 -32.75
C ALA A 287 -2.07 -7.31 -31.78
N ASN A 288 -2.60 -6.61 -30.79
CA ASN A 288 -3.40 -7.19 -29.72
C ASN A 288 -4.91 -7.18 -29.98
N ALA A 289 -5.36 -6.75 -31.17
CA ALA A 289 -6.78 -6.61 -31.51
C ALA A 289 -7.61 -7.91 -31.40
N ASN A 290 -6.95 -9.07 -31.37
CA ASN A 290 -7.62 -10.38 -31.26
C ASN A 290 -7.42 -11.06 -29.90
N VAL A 291 -6.82 -10.38 -28.92
CA VAL A 291 -6.61 -10.95 -27.58
C VAL A 291 -7.94 -11.00 -26.82
N ASP A 292 -8.23 -12.14 -26.18
CA ASP A 292 -9.37 -12.29 -25.29
C ASP A 292 -8.98 -13.01 -23.99
N THR A 293 -9.85 -12.96 -22.98
CA THR A 293 -9.61 -13.62 -21.68
C THR A 293 -9.39 -15.12 -21.81
N LYS A 294 -10.04 -15.80 -22.78
CA LYS A 294 -9.91 -17.24 -22.94
C LYS A 294 -8.49 -17.62 -23.36
N ALA A 295 -7.89 -16.86 -24.27
CA ALA A 295 -6.52 -17.05 -24.71
C ALA A 295 -5.52 -16.80 -23.56
N LEU A 296 -5.72 -15.72 -22.78
CA LEU A 296 -4.85 -15.41 -21.64
C LEU A 296 -4.88 -16.51 -20.57
N ILE A 297 -6.06 -17.03 -20.24
CA ILE A 297 -6.24 -18.14 -19.29
C ILE A 297 -5.57 -19.41 -19.83
N ALA A 298 -5.78 -19.74 -21.11
CA ALA A 298 -5.22 -20.94 -21.73
C ALA A 298 -3.67 -20.91 -21.74
N GLU A 299 -3.06 -19.75 -21.94
CA GLU A 299 -1.61 -19.59 -21.84
C GLU A 299 -1.10 -19.86 -20.42
N CYS A 300 -1.75 -19.29 -19.40
CA CYS A 300 -1.39 -19.54 -18.01
C CYS A 300 -1.60 -21.01 -17.60
N ASP A 301 -2.65 -21.66 -18.11
CA ASP A 301 -2.89 -23.09 -17.87
C ASP A 301 -1.81 -23.96 -18.49
N ALA A 302 -1.50 -23.75 -19.77
CA ALA A 302 -0.45 -24.49 -20.47
C ALA A 302 0.92 -24.28 -19.79
N ALA A 303 1.15 -23.12 -19.19
CA ALA A 303 2.37 -22.82 -18.48
C ALA A 303 2.61 -23.67 -17.23
N LEU A 304 1.57 -24.27 -16.63
CA LEU A 304 1.72 -25.18 -15.48
C LEU A 304 2.49 -26.46 -15.84
N ASP A 305 2.49 -26.85 -17.10
CA ASP A 305 3.20 -28.04 -17.58
C ASP A 305 4.63 -27.74 -18.05
N ARG A 306 5.02 -26.46 -18.12
CA ARG A 306 6.39 -26.05 -18.45
C ARG A 306 7.31 -26.16 -17.22
N PRO A 307 8.62 -26.38 -17.41
CA PRO A 307 9.60 -26.24 -16.34
C PRO A 307 9.60 -24.81 -15.78
N GLY A 308 9.64 -24.68 -14.45
CA GLY A 308 9.78 -23.40 -13.75
C GLY A 308 11.18 -23.19 -13.19
N VAL A 309 11.43 -21.99 -12.69
CA VAL A 309 12.60 -21.68 -11.87
C VAL A 309 12.30 -22.04 -10.42
N THR A 310 13.21 -22.76 -9.76
CA THR A 310 13.08 -23.07 -8.32
C THR A 310 13.16 -21.79 -7.50
N ALA A 311 12.10 -21.47 -6.77
CA ALA A 311 12.01 -20.31 -5.89
C ALA A 311 12.32 -20.66 -4.43
N THR A 312 11.89 -21.83 -3.96
CA THR A 312 12.13 -22.30 -2.60
C THR A 312 12.30 -23.80 -2.60
N THR A 313 13.29 -24.31 -1.87
CA THR A 313 13.50 -25.75 -1.68
C THR A 313 13.91 -26.02 -0.23
N HIS A 314 13.32 -27.04 0.37
CA HIS A 314 13.67 -27.54 1.69
C HIS A 314 13.46 -29.06 1.73
N GLY A 315 14.38 -29.80 2.34
CA GLY A 315 14.33 -31.26 2.32
C GLY A 315 14.52 -31.86 0.92
N ASP A 316 14.06 -33.09 0.73
CA ASP A 316 14.10 -33.82 -0.55
C ASP A 316 12.68 -34.24 -0.94
N VAL A 317 12.00 -33.35 -1.68
CA VAL A 317 10.64 -33.59 -2.17
C VAL A 317 10.58 -34.79 -3.12
N LYS A 318 11.60 -35.04 -3.94
CA LYS A 318 11.57 -36.15 -4.90
C LYS A 318 11.56 -37.49 -4.18
N THR A 319 12.44 -37.66 -3.20
CA THR A 319 12.49 -38.88 -2.38
C THR A 319 11.20 -39.04 -1.57
N ALA A 320 10.69 -37.97 -0.97
CA ALA A 320 9.44 -38.01 -0.20
C ALA A 320 8.23 -38.39 -1.09
N GLU A 321 8.10 -37.79 -2.28
CA GLU A 321 7.03 -38.12 -3.20
C GLU A 321 7.13 -39.56 -3.74
N ALA A 322 8.33 -40.09 -3.95
CA ALA A 322 8.52 -41.49 -4.33
C ALA A 322 8.04 -42.47 -3.25
N GLN A 323 7.98 -42.04 -1.99
CA GLN A 323 7.52 -42.82 -0.84
C GLN A 323 6.05 -42.53 -0.47
N ALA A 324 5.39 -41.60 -1.16
CA ALA A 324 4.02 -41.23 -0.87
C ALA A 324 3.06 -42.37 -1.17
N ALA A 325 2.17 -42.67 -0.22
CA ALA A 325 1.09 -43.64 -0.41
C ALA A 325 -0.03 -43.07 -1.30
N SER A 326 -0.22 -41.75 -1.29
CA SER A 326 -1.18 -41.06 -2.16
C SER A 326 -0.81 -39.59 -2.37
N PHE A 327 -1.53 -38.90 -3.25
CA PHE A 327 -1.30 -37.48 -3.56
C PHE A 327 -2.58 -36.64 -3.47
N TYR A 328 -2.45 -35.43 -2.95
CA TYR A 328 -3.32 -34.31 -3.31
C TYR A 328 -2.72 -33.62 -4.53
N ASP A 329 -3.53 -33.33 -5.54
CA ASP A 329 -3.12 -32.61 -6.75
C ASP A 329 -4.31 -31.73 -7.18
N ALA A 330 -4.11 -30.42 -7.19
CA ALA A 330 -5.15 -29.45 -7.50
C ALA A 330 -4.58 -28.24 -8.23
N GLN A 331 -5.37 -27.71 -9.15
CA GLN A 331 -5.07 -26.48 -9.88
C GLN A 331 -6.00 -25.37 -9.41
N PHE A 332 -5.46 -24.17 -9.25
CA PHE A 332 -6.20 -22.99 -8.80
C PHE A 332 -6.03 -21.85 -9.79
N ARG A 333 -7.08 -21.04 -9.97
CA ARG A 333 -7.05 -19.86 -10.85
C ARG A 333 -7.56 -18.62 -10.14
N LEU A 334 -6.82 -17.53 -10.31
CA LEU A 334 -7.23 -16.20 -9.87
C LEU A 334 -7.39 -15.28 -11.08
N PRO A 335 -8.41 -14.40 -11.07
CA PRO A 335 -8.76 -13.55 -12.20
C PRO A 335 -7.92 -12.28 -12.20
N MET A 336 -8.02 -11.52 -13.29
CA MET A 336 -7.58 -10.13 -13.27
C MET A 336 -8.47 -9.28 -12.36
N LEU A 337 -7.86 -8.38 -11.57
CA LEU A 337 -8.57 -7.44 -10.69
C LEU A 337 -8.17 -5.98 -10.94
N ALA A 338 -9.15 -5.09 -10.88
CA ALA A 338 -8.97 -3.64 -10.83
C ALA A 338 -8.98 -3.12 -9.37
N HIS A 339 -8.43 -1.94 -9.16
CA HIS A 339 -8.30 -1.30 -7.84
C HIS A 339 -9.55 -0.58 -7.38
N LEU A 340 -10.29 0.00 -8.31
CA LEU A 340 -11.57 0.69 -8.07
C LEU A 340 -11.51 1.74 -6.94
N ALA A 341 -10.43 2.51 -6.86
CA ALA A 341 -10.29 3.60 -5.89
C ALA A 341 -11.40 4.64 -6.08
N MET A 342 -11.97 5.20 -5.01
CA MET A 342 -13.13 6.10 -5.11
C MET A 342 -12.79 7.41 -5.84
N GLU A 343 -11.60 7.96 -5.62
CA GLU A 343 -11.07 9.09 -6.39
C GLU A 343 -10.46 8.59 -7.71
N PRO A 344 -11.05 8.91 -8.89
CA PRO A 344 -10.48 8.55 -10.18
C PRO A 344 -9.08 9.14 -10.37
N ILE A 345 -8.29 8.50 -11.22
CA ILE A 345 -6.96 8.95 -11.56
C ILE A 345 -6.97 10.39 -12.09
N ASN A 346 -6.06 11.18 -11.53
CA ASN A 346 -5.96 12.60 -11.82
C ASN A 346 -4.55 13.12 -11.56
N CYS A 347 -4.18 14.18 -12.30
CA CYS A 347 -2.97 14.95 -12.09
C CYS A 347 -3.17 16.35 -12.68
N THR A 348 -2.78 17.38 -11.93
CA THR A 348 -2.69 18.74 -12.49
C THR A 348 -1.23 19.06 -12.77
N ALA A 349 -0.93 19.54 -13.98
CA ALA A 349 0.42 19.84 -14.41
C ALA A 349 0.50 21.23 -15.05
N HIS A 350 1.60 21.94 -14.82
CA HIS A 350 1.94 23.19 -15.51
C HIS A 350 3.38 23.11 -15.98
N VAL A 351 3.56 22.99 -17.29
CA VAL A 351 4.89 22.91 -17.91
C VAL A 351 5.22 24.26 -18.55
N ARG A 352 6.34 24.84 -18.13
CA ARG A 352 6.95 26.04 -18.71
C ARG A 352 8.29 25.66 -19.32
N LYS A 353 8.96 26.62 -19.96
CA LYS A 353 10.26 26.42 -20.60
C LYS A 353 11.34 25.91 -19.63
N ASP A 354 11.30 26.33 -18.37
CA ASP A 354 12.37 26.12 -17.38
C ASP A 354 11.86 25.56 -16.05
N SER A 355 10.59 25.16 -15.98
CA SER A 355 9.95 24.66 -14.76
C SER A 355 8.74 23.77 -15.08
N CYS A 356 8.49 22.78 -14.22
CA CYS A 356 7.30 21.93 -14.26
C CYS A 356 6.74 21.81 -12.84
N GLU A 357 5.47 22.18 -12.66
CA GLU A 357 4.76 22.04 -11.39
C GLU A 357 3.67 20.97 -11.51
N ILE A 358 3.60 20.09 -10.50
CA ILE A 358 2.67 18.96 -10.44
C ILE A 358 1.89 19.02 -9.14
N TRP A 359 0.56 18.92 -9.20
CA TRP A 359 -0.30 18.69 -8.03
C TRP A 359 -0.91 17.30 -8.12
N VAL A 360 -0.61 16.46 -7.12
CA VAL A 360 -0.96 15.04 -7.16
C VAL A 360 -1.07 14.43 -5.76
N GLY A 361 -1.94 13.44 -5.61
CA GLY A 361 -1.90 12.48 -4.49
C GLY A 361 -1.29 11.17 -4.98
N CYS A 362 -0.07 10.83 -4.54
CA CYS A 362 0.71 9.70 -5.04
C CYS A 362 1.41 8.95 -3.88
N GLN A 363 1.56 7.63 -4.01
CA GLN A 363 2.24 6.81 -2.98
C GLN A 363 3.76 6.76 -3.15
N ARG A 364 4.31 7.16 -4.32
CA ARG A 364 5.75 7.17 -4.67
C ARG A 364 6.16 8.52 -5.26
N LEU A 365 6.31 9.54 -4.42
CA LEU A 365 6.56 10.91 -4.88
C LEU A 365 7.85 11.07 -5.70
N ALA A 366 8.91 10.34 -5.33
CA ALA A 366 10.16 10.40 -6.07
C ALA A 366 10.02 9.83 -7.49
N LEU A 367 9.25 8.75 -7.66
CA LEU A 367 8.91 8.22 -8.97
C LEU A 367 8.07 9.22 -9.78
N ALA A 368 7.05 9.82 -9.17
CA ALA A 368 6.26 10.87 -9.82
C ALA A 368 7.14 12.03 -10.32
N ARG A 369 8.16 12.43 -9.54
CA ARG A 369 9.12 13.48 -9.93
C ARG A 369 9.96 13.06 -11.12
N ARG A 370 10.47 11.82 -11.13
CA ARG A 370 11.23 11.27 -12.26
C ARG A 370 10.39 11.19 -13.53
N MET A 371 9.15 10.71 -13.43
CA MET A 371 8.23 10.63 -14.57
C MET A 371 7.88 12.02 -15.12
N ALA A 372 7.70 13.01 -14.26
CA ALA A 372 7.49 14.39 -14.70
C ALA A 372 8.74 14.99 -15.37
N ALA A 373 9.94 14.72 -14.86
CA ALA A 373 11.21 15.13 -15.48
C ALA A 373 11.37 14.53 -16.88
N GLU A 374 11.20 13.21 -17.01
CA GLU A 374 11.30 12.50 -18.28
C GLU A 374 10.28 13.01 -19.31
N ALA A 375 9.00 13.11 -18.92
CA ALA A 375 7.94 13.57 -19.81
C ALA A 375 8.09 15.04 -20.25
N SER A 376 8.62 15.90 -19.38
CA SER A 376 8.87 17.32 -19.67
C SER A 376 10.18 17.58 -20.41
N GLY A 377 11.16 16.68 -20.30
CA GLY A 377 12.53 16.91 -20.74
C GLY A 377 13.34 17.86 -19.86
N LEU A 378 12.84 18.20 -18.66
CA LEU A 378 13.50 19.08 -17.69
C LEU A 378 14.26 18.27 -16.64
N PRO A 379 15.35 18.80 -16.07
CA PRO A 379 16.07 18.13 -15.00
C PRO A 379 15.29 18.18 -13.67
N LEU A 380 15.60 17.27 -12.74
CA LEU A 380 14.81 17.05 -11.51
C LEU A 380 14.65 18.30 -10.64
N GLU A 381 15.64 19.19 -10.59
CA GLU A 381 15.63 20.44 -9.84
C GLU A 381 14.63 21.48 -10.38
N ARG A 382 14.13 21.28 -11.61
CA ARG A 382 13.07 22.10 -12.21
C ARG A 382 11.67 21.53 -12.02
N ILE A 383 11.56 20.38 -11.33
CA ILE A 383 10.28 19.72 -11.06
C ILE A 383 9.85 20.00 -9.62
N THR A 384 8.72 20.68 -9.48
CA THR A 384 8.06 20.92 -8.18
C THR A 384 6.86 20.00 -8.03
N ILE A 385 6.80 19.24 -6.94
CA ILE A 385 5.63 18.43 -6.58
C ILE A 385 4.93 19.03 -5.38
N HIS A 386 3.65 19.35 -5.58
CA HIS A 386 2.68 19.70 -4.56
C HIS A 386 1.91 18.43 -4.20
N ASN A 387 2.33 17.77 -3.12
CA ASN A 387 1.69 16.54 -2.65
C ASN A 387 0.38 16.86 -1.92
N HIS A 388 -0.63 16.04 -2.15
CA HIS A 388 -1.94 16.13 -1.52
C HIS A 388 -2.36 14.77 -0.93
N LEU A 389 -3.49 14.75 -0.22
CA LEU A 389 -4.15 13.50 0.12
C LEU A 389 -4.60 12.77 -1.17
N LEU A 390 -4.84 11.46 -1.06
CA LEU A 390 -5.47 10.66 -2.12
C LEU A 390 -6.69 9.89 -1.61
N GLY A 391 -7.70 9.75 -2.47
CA GLY A 391 -8.98 9.10 -2.19
C GLY A 391 -8.98 7.60 -2.48
N GLY A 392 -8.01 6.90 -1.91
CA GLY A 392 -7.76 5.48 -2.13
C GLY A 392 -6.63 5.23 -3.12
N GLY A 393 -5.81 4.21 -2.83
CA GLY A 393 -4.66 3.83 -3.65
C GLY A 393 -4.69 2.35 -3.99
N PHE A 394 -4.79 1.50 -2.97
CA PHE A 394 -4.92 0.03 -3.08
C PHE A 394 -3.87 -0.68 -3.96
N GLY A 395 -2.82 0.03 -4.38
CA GLY A 395 -1.86 -0.44 -5.38
C GLY A 395 -1.75 0.49 -6.59
N ARG A 396 -2.88 0.98 -7.14
CA ARG A 396 -2.96 1.84 -8.34
C ARG A 396 -2.02 3.05 -8.29
N ARG A 397 -2.01 3.78 -7.18
CA ARG A 397 -1.25 5.04 -7.03
C ARG A 397 0.21 4.83 -6.58
N LEU A 398 0.69 3.58 -6.59
CA LEU A 398 2.11 3.26 -6.60
C LEU A 398 2.73 3.47 -7.99
N GLU A 399 1.91 3.47 -9.05
CA GLU A 399 2.33 3.84 -10.39
C GLU A 399 2.26 5.38 -10.56
N ALA A 400 2.91 5.88 -11.62
CA ALA A 400 2.95 7.31 -11.94
C ALA A 400 2.79 7.58 -13.45
N ASP A 401 2.22 6.62 -14.17
CA ASP A 401 1.85 6.68 -15.60
C ASP A 401 0.98 7.91 -15.90
N TYR A 402 0.00 8.19 -15.04
CA TYR A 402 -0.89 9.33 -15.17
C TYR A 402 -0.20 10.68 -14.94
N VAL A 403 0.92 10.72 -14.22
CA VAL A 403 1.76 11.93 -14.10
C VAL A 403 2.47 12.18 -15.42
N ALA A 404 3.07 11.14 -16.02
CA ALA A 404 3.72 11.24 -17.31
C ALA A 404 2.72 11.68 -18.40
N GLN A 405 1.52 11.08 -18.45
CA GLN A 405 0.48 11.45 -19.41
C GLN A 405 0.03 12.91 -19.22
N ALA A 406 -0.21 13.35 -17.98
CA ALA A 406 -0.61 14.73 -17.71
C ALA A 406 0.46 15.74 -18.11
N VAL A 407 1.75 15.43 -17.90
CA VAL A 407 2.86 16.29 -18.35
C VAL A 407 2.98 16.32 -19.87
N ARG A 408 2.83 15.16 -20.54
CA ARG A 408 2.79 15.09 -22.02
C ARG A 408 1.67 15.96 -22.58
N ILE A 409 0.48 15.94 -21.97
CA ILE A 409 -0.64 16.81 -22.35
C ILE A 409 -0.30 18.29 -22.08
N ALA A 410 0.19 18.60 -20.88
CA ALA A 410 0.48 19.98 -20.44
C ALA A 410 1.54 20.68 -21.30
N ARG A 411 2.47 19.95 -21.92
CA ARG A 411 3.44 20.51 -22.88
C ARG A 411 2.80 21.19 -24.09
N HIS A 412 1.55 20.85 -24.40
CA HIS A 412 0.82 21.41 -25.53
C HIS A 412 -0.16 22.52 -25.13
N VAL A 413 -0.31 22.81 -23.83
CA VAL A 413 -1.35 23.70 -23.31
C VAL A 413 -0.71 24.95 -22.69
N GLU A 414 -1.26 26.12 -23.00
CA GLU A 414 -0.87 27.35 -22.32
C GLU A 414 -1.48 27.39 -20.91
N GLY A 415 -0.62 27.42 -19.89
CA GLY A 415 -1.01 27.45 -18.48
C GLY A 415 -1.20 26.07 -17.85
N PRO A 416 -1.67 26.02 -16.59
CA PRO A 416 -1.91 24.75 -15.90
C PRO A 416 -3.08 23.97 -16.53
N VAL A 417 -2.96 22.64 -16.60
CA VAL A 417 -4.03 21.74 -17.03
C VAL A 417 -4.25 20.64 -16.00
N LYS A 418 -5.51 20.42 -15.66
CA LYS A 418 -5.99 19.35 -14.77
C LYS A 418 -6.54 18.20 -15.60
N VAL A 419 -5.80 17.10 -15.63
CA VAL A 419 -6.18 15.87 -16.32
C VAL A 419 -6.91 14.97 -15.33
N ILE A 420 -8.13 14.56 -15.68
CA ILE A 420 -8.95 13.66 -14.88
C ILE A 420 -9.44 12.55 -15.80
N TRP A 421 -9.15 11.31 -15.43
CA TRP A 421 -9.69 10.14 -16.10
C TRP A 421 -11.17 10.00 -15.72
N SER A 422 -12.04 9.63 -16.66
CA SER A 422 -13.38 9.19 -16.28
C SER A 422 -13.28 7.89 -15.47
N ARG A 423 -14.39 7.44 -14.87
CA ARG A 423 -14.36 6.14 -14.18
C ARG A 423 -14.09 5.02 -15.18
N GLU A 424 -14.68 5.12 -16.36
CA GLU A 424 -14.51 4.19 -17.48
C GLU A 424 -13.04 4.11 -17.89
N GLU A 425 -12.40 5.25 -18.11
CA GLU A 425 -10.98 5.34 -18.43
C GLU A 425 -10.10 4.76 -17.30
N ASP A 426 -10.43 5.05 -16.03
CA ASP A 426 -9.75 4.54 -14.84
C ASP A 426 -9.81 3.02 -14.72
N VAL A 427 -10.96 2.41 -15.01
CA VAL A 427 -11.12 0.94 -14.98
C VAL A 427 -10.48 0.29 -16.20
N GLN A 428 -10.66 0.86 -17.39
CA GLN A 428 -10.18 0.27 -18.65
C GLN A 428 -8.66 0.38 -18.84
N HIS A 429 -8.01 1.35 -18.18
CA HIS A 429 -6.56 1.57 -18.24
C HIS A 429 -5.88 1.44 -16.87
N ASP A 430 -6.46 0.65 -15.97
CA ASP A 430 -5.85 0.30 -14.68
C ASP A 430 -4.53 -0.48 -14.89
N TYR A 431 -3.74 -0.58 -13.81
CA TYR A 431 -2.71 -1.58 -13.66
C TYR A 431 -3.30 -2.80 -12.94
N PHE A 432 -3.66 -3.84 -13.70
CA PHE A 432 -4.41 -4.95 -13.15
C PHE A 432 -3.54 -5.89 -12.31
N ARG A 433 -4.14 -6.49 -11.26
CA ARG A 433 -3.57 -7.71 -10.69
C ARG A 433 -3.77 -8.83 -11.69
N TYR A 434 -2.73 -9.20 -12.46
CA TYR A 434 -2.88 -10.19 -13.52
C TYR A 434 -3.30 -11.58 -13.01
N HIS A 435 -3.76 -12.41 -13.95
CA HIS A 435 -4.03 -13.83 -13.73
C HIS A 435 -2.90 -14.51 -12.96
N ASN A 436 -3.28 -15.37 -12.02
CA ASN A 436 -2.36 -16.19 -11.25
C ASN A 436 -2.88 -17.62 -11.23
N HIS A 437 -2.11 -18.54 -11.80
CA HIS A 437 -2.47 -19.95 -11.85
C HIS A 437 -1.49 -20.72 -10.99
N SER A 438 -2.01 -21.69 -10.26
CA SER A 438 -1.21 -22.49 -9.33
C SER A 438 -1.53 -23.96 -9.48
N ARG A 439 -0.53 -24.83 -9.36
CA ARG A 439 -0.72 -26.27 -9.12
C ARG A 439 -0.07 -26.64 -7.81
N VAL A 440 -0.87 -27.15 -6.88
CA VAL A 440 -0.40 -27.67 -5.60
C VAL A 440 -0.46 -29.19 -5.64
N ARG A 441 0.65 -29.82 -5.28
CA ARG A 441 0.78 -31.26 -5.10
C ARG A 441 1.34 -31.55 -3.71
N VAL A 442 0.70 -32.46 -2.97
CA VAL A 442 1.14 -32.85 -1.62
C VAL A 442 1.21 -34.37 -1.56
N GLY A 443 2.40 -34.89 -1.30
CA GLY A 443 2.60 -36.32 -1.03
C GLY A 443 2.14 -36.66 0.38
N LEU A 444 1.38 -37.75 0.51
CA LEU A 444 0.80 -38.20 1.77
C LEU A 444 1.32 -39.59 2.13
N ASP A 445 1.61 -39.82 3.40
CA ASP A 445 1.92 -41.15 3.91
C ASP A 445 0.66 -42.03 4.05
N ALA A 446 0.82 -43.26 4.53
CA ALA A 446 -0.28 -44.21 4.73
C ALA A 446 -1.32 -43.75 5.78
N ASN A 447 -0.98 -42.77 6.63
CA ASN A 447 -1.87 -42.16 7.62
C ASN A 447 -2.50 -40.84 7.13
N ASN A 448 -2.34 -40.51 5.84
CA ASN A 448 -2.72 -39.23 5.24
C ASN A 448 -1.99 -38.01 5.83
N ALA A 449 -0.84 -38.20 6.47
CA ALA A 449 0.00 -37.09 6.92
C ALA A 449 0.85 -36.55 5.75
N PRO A 450 1.02 -35.22 5.63
CA PRO A 450 1.80 -34.62 4.56
C PRO A 450 3.30 -34.85 4.76
N ILE A 451 3.93 -35.45 3.76
CA ILE A 451 5.37 -35.70 3.73
C ILE A 451 6.11 -34.82 2.71
N SER A 452 5.40 -34.24 1.74
CA SER A 452 5.94 -33.24 0.82
C SER A 452 4.90 -32.18 0.46
N PHE A 453 5.35 -30.98 0.10
CA PHE A 453 4.53 -29.91 -0.45
C PHE A 453 5.22 -29.29 -1.68
N SER A 454 4.58 -29.41 -2.83
CA SER A 454 5.03 -28.88 -4.11
C SER A 454 4.04 -27.83 -4.60
N HIS A 455 4.50 -26.63 -4.94
CA HIS A 455 3.65 -25.56 -5.46
C HIS A 455 4.30 -24.91 -6.69
N LYS A 456 3.67 -25.05 -7.85
CA LYS A 456 4.04 -24.33 -9.06
C LYS A 456 3.13 -23.13 -9.25
N ILE A 457 3.73 -21.95 -9.42
CA ILE A 457 3.04 -20.66 -9.57
C ILE A 457 3.33 -20.10 -10.96
N VAL A 458 2.28 -19.65 -11.64
CA VAL A 458 2.33 -19.01 -12.95
C VAL A 458 1.80 -17.59 -12.84
N GLY A 459 2.58 -16.62 -13.32
CA GLY A 459 2.15 -15.22 -13.44
C GLY A 459 3.29 -14.30 -13.88
N PRO A 460 3.07 -12.97 -13.88
CA PRO A 460 4.04 -12.00 -14.40
C PRO A 460 5.08 -11.60 -13.35
N ALA A 461 6.23 -11.12 -13.80
CA ALA A 461 7.29 -10.61 -12.93
C ALA A 461 7.13 -9.10 -12.69
N VAL A 462 6.09 -8.68 -11.97
CA VAL A 462 5.80 -7.26 -11.69
C VAL A 462 7.00 -6.55 -11.04
N MET A 463 7.69 -7.21 -10.10
CA MET A 463 8.84 -6.64 -9.39
C MET A 463 10.04 -6.37 -10.30
N ALA A 464 10.18 -7.10 -11.42
CA ALA A 464 11.27 -6.89 -12.36
C ALA A 464 11.27 -5.47 -12.95
N ARG A 465 10.08 -4.91 -13.18
CA ARG A 465 9.90 -3.49 -13.59
C ARG A 465 9.80 -2.56 -12.39
N TRP A 466 9.03 -2.96 -11.38
CA TRP A 466 8.52 -2.04 -10.37
C TRP A 466 9.49 -1.77 -9.21
N LEU A 467 10.20 -2.81 -8.75
CA LEU A 467 11.21 -2.74 -7.69
C LEU A 467 12.24 -3.88 -7.89
N PRO A 468 13.22 -3.71 -8.80
CA PRO A 468 14.07 -4.80 -9.28
C PRO A 468 14.83 -5.58 -8.20
N VAL A 469 15.07 -4.99 -7.02
CA VAL A 469 15.71 -5.69 -5.88
C VAL A 469 14.86 -6.85 -5.33
N PHE A 470 13.56 -6.88 -5.63
CA PHE A 470 12.64 -7.99 -5.34
C PHE A 470 12.50 -8.98 -6.51
N PHE A 471 13.32 -8.86 -7.55
CA PHE A 471 13.41 -9.84 -8.64
C PHE A 471 14.82 -10.43 -8.67
N GLN A 472 14.96 -11.67 -8.19
CA GLN A 472 16.26 -12.30 -7.97
C GLN A 472 16.28 -13.68 -8.61
N ASN A 473 17.38 -14.02 -9.29
CA ASN A 473 17.56 -15.34 -9.93
C ASN A 473 16.38 -15.71 -10.86
N ASN A 474 15.81 -14.73 -11.57
CA ASN A 474 14.62 -14.88 -12.43
C ASN A 474 13.33 -15.27 -11.67
N VAL A 475 13.28 -15.04 -10.35
CA VAL A 475 12.11 -15.21 -9.50
C VAL A 475 11.62 -13.86 -9.02
N ASP A 476 10.32 -13.61 -9.17
CA ASP A 476 9.65 -12.49 -8.53
C ASP A 476 9.34 -12.86 -7.07
N LEU A 477 9.97 -12.18 -6.11
CA LEU A 477 9.84 -12.51 -4.70
C LEU A 477 8.48 -12.14 -4.10
N ASP A 478 7.74 -11.24 -4.74
CA ASP A 478 6.37 -10.94 -4.32
C ASP A 478 5.43 -12.06 -4.74
N ILE A 479 5.48 -12.51 -6.01
CA ILE A 479 4.51 -13.51 -6.50
C ILE A 479 4.60 -14.85 -5.75
N ILE A 480 5.77 -15.16 -5.18
CA ILE A 480 5.99 -16.37 -4.38
C ILE A 480 5.79 -16.15 -2.87
N SER A 481 5.42 -14.95 -2.42
CA SER A 481 5.11 -14.69 -1.00
C SER A 481 3.95 -15.57 -0.54
N VAL A 482 4.09 -16.20 0.64
CA VAL A 482 3.08 -17.12 1.22
C VAL A 482 2.85 -18.39 0.36
N SER A 483 3.72 -18.70 -0.61
CA SER A 483 3.55 -19.85 -1.52
C SER A 483 3.55 -21.21 -0.83
N ALA A 484 4.24 -21.37 0.29
CA ALA A 484 4.17 -22.57 1.14
C ALA A 484 3.31 -22.38 2.39
N GLY A 485 2.66 -21.21 2.55
CA GLY A 485 2.01 -20.81 3.79
C GLY A 485 2.98 -20.75 4.97
N THR A 486 2.45 -20.96 6.16
CA THR A 486 3.19 -20.87 7.43
C THR A 486 3.44 -22.24 8.09
N TYR A 487 3.12 -23.33 7.40
CA TYR A 487 3.14 -24.67 7.95
C TYR A 487 4.52 -25.32 7.86
N ALA A 488 4.86 -26.11 8.87
CA ALA A 488 6.14 -26.82 8.93
C ALA A 488 6.10 -28.10 8.08
N TRP A 489 6.11 -27.95 6.76
CA TRP A 489 6.22 -29.07 5.82
C TRP A 489 7.59 -29.75 5.92
N PRO A 490 7.68 -31.10 5.95
CA PRO A 490 8.97 -31.79 6.00
C PRO A 490 9.84 -31.57 4.76
N ASN A 491 9.21 -31.52 3.57
CA ASN A 491 9.88 -31.32 2.30
C ASN A 491 9.06 -30.32 1.47
N VAL A 492 9.68 -29.25 0.97
CA VAL A 492 9.02 -28.17 0.23
C VAL A 492 9.74 -27.94 -1.09
N HIS A 493 8.97 -27.76 -2.16
CA HIS A 493 9.47 -27.30 -3.45
C HIS A 493 8.50 -26.30 -4.06
N VAL A 494 8.96 -25.07 -4.31
CA VAL A 494 8.19 -24.03 -4.97
C VAL A 494 8.86 -23.68 -6.30
N GLU A 495 8.08 -23.75 -7.38
CA GLU A 495 8.51 -23.36 -8.72
C GLU A 495 7.73 -22.15 -9.21
N TYR A 496 8.42 -21.26 -9.91
CA TYR A 496 7.83 -20.11 -10.57
C TYR A 496 8.00 -20.20 -12.08
N VAL A 497 6.89 -20.04 -12.81
CA VAL A 497 6.88 -19.93 -14.28
C VAL A 497 6.37 -18.55 -14.66
N ARG A 498 7.26 -17.77 -15.26
CA ARG A 498 6.95 -16.42 -15.73
C ARG A 498 6.05 -16.46 -16.97
N VAL A 499 4.91 -15.78 -16.90
CA VAL A 499 4.02 -15.46 -18.03
C VAL A 499 3.72 -13.97 -17.98
N GLU A 500 4.18 -13.24 -18.99
CA GLU A 500 3.93 -11.80 -19.08
C GLU A 500 2.61 -11.52 -19.82
N PRO A 501 1.90 -10.43 -19.47
CA PRO A 501 0.74 -10.01 -20.26
C PRO A 501 1.19 -9.56 -21.66
N PRO A 502 0.27 -9.51 -22.64
CA PRO A 502 0.53 -8.87 -23.92
C PRO A 502 1.03 -7.43 -23.74
N THR A 503 1.97 -7.00 -24.58
CA THR A 503 2.53 -5.65 -24.53
C THR A 503 1.42 -4.59 -24.55
N GLY A 504 1.43 -3.67 -23.58
CA GLY A 504 0.43 -2.62 -23.44
C GLY A 504 -0.74 -2.97 -22.50
N LEU A 505 -0.90 -4.23 -22.09
CA LEU A 505 -1.77 -4.57 -20.96
C LEU A 505 -0.98 -4.35 -19.66
N ASN A 506 -1.34 -3.29 -18.93
CA ASN A 506 -0.64 -2.88 -17.73
C ASN A 506 -0.97 -3.78 -16.53
N VAL A 507 0.06 -4.24 -15.84
CA VAL A 507 -0.07 -5.08 -14.64
C VAL A 507 0.75 -4.52 -13.48
N GLY A 508 0.18 -4.59 -12.29
CA GLY A 508 0.74 -3.97 -11.09
C GLY A 508 0.36 -4.65 -9.78
N ASN A 509 0.82 -4.04 -8.71
CA ASN A 509 0.50 -4.46 -7.34
C ASN A 509 -0.93 -4.08 -7.00
N TRP A 510 -1.66 -5.00 -6.38
CA TRP A 510 -3.02 -4.80 -5.86
C TRP A 510 -3.06 -5.22 -4.40
N ARG A 511 -3.84 -4.53 -3.55
CA ARG A 511 -3.82 -4.68 -2.09
C ARG A 511 -3.88 -6.15 -1.66
N GLY A 512 -2.85 -6.60 -0.94
CA GLY A 512 -2.65 -8.02 -0.63
C GLY A 512 -1.40 -8.59 -1.30
N VAL A 513 -1.02 -8.03 -2.45
CA VAL A 513 0.19 -8.33 -3.24
C VAL A 513 0.38 -9.85 -3.38
N GLY A 514 1.57 -10.40 -3.17
CA GLY A 514 1.84 -11.84 -3.16
C GLY A 514 0.90 -12.68 -2.29
N ALA A 515 0.62 -12.25 -1.06
CA ALA A 515 -0.25 -13.01 -0.15
C ALA A 515 -1.66 -13.23 -0.73
N SER A 516 -2.21 -12.25 -1.48
CA SER A 516 -3.51 -12.38 -2.14
C SER A 516 -3.54 -13.38 -3.30
N ARG A 517 -2.37 -13.83 -3.76
CA ARG A 517 -2.20 -14.84 -4.80
C ARG A 517 -2.13 -16.25 -4.23
N ASN A 518 -1.46 -16.42 -3.08
CA ASN A 518 -1.14 -17.74 -2.55
C ASN A 518 -1.97 -18.16 -1.34
N ALA A 519 -2.51 -17.23 -0.53
CA ALA A 519 -3.27 -17.58 0.68
C ALA A 519 -4.51 -18.43 0.37
N PHE A 520 -5.27 -18.06 -0.67
CA PHE A 520 -6.43 -18.85 -1.15
C PHE A 520 -6.02 -20.29 -1.51
N VAL A 521 -4.91 -20.43 -2.23
CA VAL A 521 -4.39 -21.70 -2.74
C VAL A 521 -3.98 -22.62 -1.59
N VAL A 522 -3.10 -22.13 -0.71
CA VAL A 522 -2.54 -22.92 0.38
C VAL A 522 -3.60 -23.26 1.43
N GLU A 523 -4.38 -22.30 1.89
CA GLU A 523 -5.38 -22.54 2.95
C GLU A 523 -6.57 -23.39 2.47
N SER A 524 -6.88 -23.38 1.15
CA SER A 524 -7.87 -24.32 0.60
C SER A 524 -7.33 -25.74 0.56
N ALA A 525 -6.06 -25.92 0.16
CA ALA A 525 -5.40 -27.22 0.18
C ALA A 525 -5.34 -27.80 1.60
N ILE A 526 -5.06 -26.97 2.62
CA ILE A 526 -5.06 -27.38 4.02
C ILE A 526 -6.42 -27.94 4.47
N ASP A 527 -7.53 -27.30 4.10
CA ASP A 527 -8.87 -27.81 4.44
C ASP A 527 -9.20 -29.13 3.72
N ASP A 528 -8.77 -29.27 2.46
CA ASP A 528 -8.94 -30.53 1.72
C ASP A 528 -8.11 -31.66 2.33
N LEU A 529 -6.87 -31.37 2.76
CA LEU A 529 -5.99 -32.30 3.46
C LEU A 529 -6.58 -32.71 4.82
N ALA A 530 -7.12 -31.75 5.58
CA ALA A 530 -7.80 -32.03 6.84
C ALA A 530 -9.00 -32.98 6.62
N LYS A 531 -9.84 -32.72 5.61
CA LYS A 531 -10.96 -33.59 5.25
C LYS A 531 -10.49 -35.00 4.87
N ARG A 532 -9.43 -35.12 4.06
CA ARG A 532 -8.85 -36.42 3.67
C ARG A 532 -8.29 -37.19 4.87
N ALA A 533 -7.68 -36.49 5.82
CA ALA A 533 -7.21 -37.07 7.07
C ALA A 533 -8.33 -37.39 8.07
N GLY A 534 -9.59 -37.06 7.75
CA GLY A 534 -10.73 -37.22 8.68
C GLY A 534 -10.63 -36.33 9.92
N LYS A 535 -9.91 -35.20 9.83
CA LYS A 535 -9.65 -34.28 10.94
C LYS A 535 -10.42 -32.97 10.77
N ASP A 536 -10.82 -32.39 11.91
CA ASP A 536 -11.31 -31.02 11.96
C ASP A 536 -10.22 -30.04 11.48
N PRO A 537 -10.55 -29.08 10.59
CA PRO A 537 -9.55 -28.21 9.95
C PRO A 537 -8.85 -27.25 10.91
N LEU A 538 -9.47 -26.88 12.03
CA LEU A 538 -8.80 -26.12 13.10
C LEU A 538 -7.75 -26.99 13.80
N SER A 539 -8.13 -28.22 14.17
CA SER A 539 -7.24 -29.17 14.85
C SER A 539 -6.07 -29.57 13.97
N TYR A 540 -6.31 -29.79 12.67
CA TYR A 540 -5.26 -30.06 11.69
C TYR A 540 -4.24 -28.92 11.60
N ARG A 541 -4.70 -27.66 11.54
CA ARG A 541 -3.81 -26.49 11.56
C ARG A 541 -2.99 -26.40 12.85
N ARG A 542 -3.58 -26.70 14.01
CA ARG A 542 -2.86 -26.69 15.29
C ARG A 542 -1.67 -27.63 15.29
N GLU A 543 -1.83 -28.83 14.74
CA GLU A 543 -0.75 -29.82 14.62
C GLU A 543 0.38 -29.28 13.73
N LEU A 544 0.05 -28.77 12.55
CA LEU A 544 1.03 -28.24 11.59
C LEU A 544 1.72 -26.94 12.06
N LEU A 545 1.09 -26.20 12.97
CA LEU A 545 1.58 -24.95 13.53
C LEU A 545 2.18 -25.11 14.93
N ALA A 546 2.41 -26.33 15.41
CA ALA A 546 2.91 -26.61 16.76
C ALA A 546 4.19 -25.82 17.14
N LYS A 547 5.01 -25.45 16.15
CA LYS A 547 6.26 -24.69 16.31
C LYS A 547 6.10 -23.16 16.18
N SER A 548 4.88 -22.66 16.01
CA SER A 548 4.57 -21.25 15.72
C SER A 548 3.63 -20.67 16.78
N PRO A 549 4.11 -20.37 18.01
CA PRO A 549 3.25 -20.03 19.14
C PRO A 549 2.40 -18.76 18.94
N ARG A 550 2.92 -17.74 18.24
CA ARG A 550 2.16 -16.50 17.95
C ARG A 550 1.01 -16.76 16.97
N LEU A 551 1.23 -17.61 15.96
CA LEU A 551 0.17 -18.04 15.05
C LEU A 551 -0.88 -18.92 15.72
N LEU A 552 -0.44 -19.87 16.54
CA LEU A 552 -1.36 -20.68 17.34
C LEU A 552 -2.22 -19.80 18.25
N ASN A 553 -1.64 -18.75 18.84
CA ASN A 553 -2.39 -17.82 19.67
C ASN A 553 -3.51 -17.12 18.88
N VAL A 554 -3.22 -16.54 17.70
CA VAL A 554 -4.26 -15.88 16.89
C VAL A 554 -5.28 -16.89 16.35
N LEU A 555 -4.85 -18.10 15.95
CA LEU A 555 -5.71 -19.18 15.48
C LEU A 555 -6.68 -19.66 16.57
N ASN A 556 -6.16 -19.89 17.78
CA ASN A 556 -6.99 -20.32 18.91
C ASN A 556 -7.97 -19.24 19.32
N LYS A 557 -7.51 -17.98 19.35
CA LYS A 557 -8.37 -16.87 19.75
C LYS A 557 -9.50 -16.62 18.75
N VAL A 558 -9.23 -16.73 17.44
CA VAL A 558 -10.30 -16.54 16.45
C VAL A 558 -11.31 -17.67 16.52
N ALA A 559 -10.88 -18.90 16.77
CA ALA A 559 -11.76 -20.05 16.94
C ALA A 559 -12.65 -19.92 18.20
N GLU A 560 -12.10 -19.43 19.31
CA GLU A 560 -12.85 -19.13 20.53
C GLU A 560 -13.94 -18.07 20.27
N LEU A 561 -13.56 -16.93 19.67
CA LEU A 561 -14.47 -15.83 19.35
C LEU A 561 -15.58 -16.25 18.38
N ALA A 562 -15.24 -17.08 17.39
CA ALA A 562 -16.18 -17.62 16.42
C ALA A 562 -17.01 -18.79 16.97
N GLN A 563 -16.80 -19.20 18.22
CA GLN A 563 -17.44 -20.35 18.84
C GLN A 563 -17.34 -21.60 17.96
N TRP A 564 -16.12 -21.88 17.49
CA TRP A 564 -15.85 -23.00 16.58
C TRP A 564 -16.42 -24.31 17.13
N GLY A 565 -17.05 -25.11 16.25
CA GLY A 565 -17.77 -26.34 16.62
C GLY A 565 -19.25 -26.16 16.95
N THR A 566 -19.74 -24.93 17.13
CA THR A 566 -21.19 -24.69 17.25
C THR A 566 -21.90 -24.90 15.91
N PRO A 567 -23.02 -25.64 15.85
CA PRO A 567 -23.79 -25.83 14.62
C PRO A 567 -24.40 -24.52 14.10
N LEU A 568 -24.33 -24.29 12.78
CA LEU A 568 -24.89 -23.09 12.13
C LEU A 568 -26.25 -23.31 11.43
N GLY A 569 -26.65 -24.57 11.21
CA GLY A 569 -27.85 -24.94 10.44
C GLY A 569 -27.53 -25.31 8.98
N ALA A 570 -28.53 -25.83 8.26
CA ALA A 570 -28.38 -26.29 6.89
C ALA A 570 -28.03 -25.14 5.92
N GLY A 571 -27.18 -25.41 4.92
CA GLY A 571 -26.74 -24.40 3.96
C GLY A 571 -25.76 -23.37 4.50
N ARG A 572 -25.30 -23.52 5.75
CA ARG A 572 -24.39 -22.59 6.41
C ARG A 572 -23.10 -23.29 6.80
N GLY A 573 -21.99 -22.56 6.69
CA GLY A 573 -20.67 -23.11 6.94
C GLY A 573 -19.75 -22.10 7.60
N ARG A 574 -18.75 -22.62 8.30
CA ARG A 574 -17.70 -21.85 8.96
C ARG A 574 -16.36 -22.28 8.38
N GLY A 575 -15.60 -21.32 7.87
CA GLY A 575 -14.28 -21.53 7.27
C GLY A 575 -13.23 -20.75 8.01
N ILE A 576 -12.03 -21.31 8.12
CA ILE A 576 -10.91 -20.72 8.86
C ILE A 576 -9.70 -20.58 7.96
N SER A 577 -8.92 -19.53 8.19
CA SER A 577 -7.63 -19.30 7.53
C SER A 577 -6.62 -18.66 8.47
N VAL A 578 -5.33 -18.86 8.18
CA VAL A 578 -4.22 -18.14 8.81
C VAL A 578 -3.33 -17.48 7.78
N LEU A 579 -2.62 -16.44 8.19
CA LEU A 579 -1.65 -15.72 7.39
C LEU A 579 -0.50 -15.23 8.28
N ASP A 580 0.73 -15.44 7.81
CA ASP A 580 1.95 -14.83 8.34
C ASP A 580 2.63 -14.10 7.20
N ASP A 581 2.50 -12.79 7.19
CA ASP A 581 3.22 -11.93 6.25
C ASP A 581 3.31 -10.49 6.81
N PHE A 582 4.17 -9.67 6.23
CA PHE A 582 4.37 -8.26 6.61
C PHE A 582 4.75 -8.06 8.08
N GLY A 583 5.27 -9.09 8.74
CA GLY A 583 5.59 -9.10 10.18
C GLY A 583 4.36 -9.14 11.09
N SER A 584 3.20 -9.57 10.58
CA SER A 584 1.97 -9.73 11.34
C SER A 584 1.37 -11.12 11.15
N TYR A 585 0.76 -11.63 12.21
CA TYR A 585 0.07 -12.90 12.23
C TYR A 585 -1.42 -12.66 12.29
N VAL A 586 -2.17 -13.20 11.34
CA VAL A 586 -3.63 -13.01 11.24
C VAL A 586 -4.31 -14.37 11.13
N ALA A 587 -5.43 -14.51 11.83
CA ALA A 587 -6.36 -15.61 11.61
C ALA A 587 -7.76 -15.05 11.38
N GLN A 588 -8.47 -15.60 10.40
CA GLN A 588 -9.86 -15.22 10.12
C GLN A 588 -10.78 -16.43 10.14
N VAL A 589 -12.00 -16.19 10.59
CA VAL A 589 -13.11 -17.14 10.45
C VAL A 589 -14.26 -16.43 9.75
N ALA A 590 -14.73 -17.00 8.63
CA ALA A 590 -15.93 -16.53 7.94
C ALA A 590 -17.09 -17.49 8.21
N GLU A 591 -18.27 -16.93 8.44
CA GLU A 591 -19.55 -17.64 8.41
C GLU A 591 -20.28 -17.24 7.13
N VAL A 592 -20.73 -18.23 6.37
CA VAL A 592 -21.42 -18.01 5.10
C VAL A 592 -22.74 -18.77 5.07
N THR A 593 -23.68 -18.23 4.31
CA THR A 593 -24.91 -18.90 3.89
C THR A 593 -24.86 -19.10 2.38
N VAL A 594 -25.12 -20.33 1.94
CA VAL A 594 -25.29 -20.68 0.52
C VAL A 594 -26.78 -21.00 0.30
N SER A 595 -27.39 -20.41 -0.71
CA SER A 595 -28.77 -20.71 -1.08
C SER A 595 -28.86 -21.94 -1.98
N ARG A 596 -30.06 -22.49 -2.16
CA ARG A 596 -30.28 -23.60 -3.12
C ARG A 596 -29.96 -23.23 -4.58
N THR A 597 -30.05 -21.94 -4.93
CA THR A 597 -29.69 -21.42 -6.25
C THR A 597 -28.18 -21.16 -6.40
N GLY A 598 -27.41 -21.42 -5.35
CA GLY A 598 -25.95 -21.27 -5.30
C GLY A 598 -25.48 -19.87 -4.90
N GLU A 599 -26.39 -18.94 -4.60
CA GLU A 599 -26.03 -17.59 -4.15
C GLU A 599 -25.32 -17.66 -2.79
N VAL A 600 -24.25 -16.90 -2.64
CA VAL A 600 -23.43 -16.88 -1.42
C VAL A 600 -23.59 -15.54 -0.73
N ARG A 601 -23.88 -15.60 0.57
CA ARG A 601 -23.80 -14.45 1.48
C ARG A 601 -22.73 -14.72 2.52
N VAL A 602 -21.84 -13.74 2.73
CA VAL A 602 -20.94 -13.74 3.88
C VAL A 602 -21.68 -13.05 5.03
N ASP A 603 -21.99 -13.80 6.09
CA ASP A 603 -22.81 -13.30 7.19
C ASP A 603 -21.97 -12.57 8.23
N ARG A 604 -20.83 -13.16 8.59
CA ARG A 604 -19.95 -12.69 9.67
C ARG A 604 -18.50 -13.06 9.39
N VAL A 605 -17.58 -12.17 9.76
CA VAL A 605 -16.13 -12.43 9.72
C VAL A 605 -15.51 -12.04 11.05
N PHE A 606 -14.84 -12.99 11.69
CA PHE A 606 -13.99 -12.76 12.85
C PHE A 606 -12.55 -12.68 12.39
N CYS A 607 -11.79 -11.72 12.92
CA CYS A 607 -10.40 -11.53 12.59
C CYS A 607 -9.60 -11.28 13.86
N VAL A 608 -8.57 -12.09 14.10
CA VAL A 608 -7.59 -11.85 15.15
C VAL A 608 -6.26 -11.51 14.50
N VAL A 609 -5.62 -10.45 14.99
CA VAL A 609 -4.29 -10.03 14.54
C VAL A 609 -3.32 -9.91 15.71
N ASP A 610 -2.11 -10.41 15.53
CA ASP A 610 -0.94 -10.03 16.30
C ASP A 610 0.05 -9.33 15.35
N CYS A 611 0.04 -7.99 15.38
CA CYS A 611 0.91 -7.14 14.58
C CYS A 611 2.04 -6.53 15.44
N GLY A 612 2.47 -7.20 16.51
CA GLY A 612 3.33 -6.57 17.51
C GLY A 612 2.59 -5.43 18.22
N LEU A 613 3.33 -4.41 18.67
CA LEU A 613 2.73 -3.26 19.31
C LEU A 613 1.85 -2.46 18.33
N ALA A 614 0.54 -2.52 18.52
CA ALA A 614 -0.39 -1.68 17.79
C ALA A 614 -0.28 -0.21 18.24
N VAL A 615 0.44 0.63 17.47
CA VAL A 615 0.63 2.06 17.78
C VAL A 615 -0.71 2.76 18.01
N ASN A 616 -1.70 2.46 17.17
CA ASN A 616 -3.08 2.86 17.35
C ASN A 616 -4.01 1.66 17.08
N PRO A 617 -4.56 1.00 18.11
CA PRO A 617 -5.37 -0.20 17.93
C PRO A 617 -6.68 0.05 17.16
N ASP A 618 -7.24 1.26 17.22
CA ASP A 618 -8.47 1.62 16.48
C ASP A 618 -8.20 1.71 14.97
N ILE A 619 -7.06 2.28 14.59
CA ILE A 619 -6.61 2.32 13.18
C ILE A 619 -6.32 0.91 12.65
N VAL A 620 -5.69 0.05 13.45
CA VAL A 620 -5.45 -1.36 13.09
C VAL A 620 -6.77 -2.07 12.82
N LYS A 621 -7.75 -1.90 13.72
CA LYS A 621 -9.10 -2.47 13.56
C LYS A 621 -9.75 -1.97 12.27
N ALA A 622 -9.81 -0.67 12.04
CA ALA A 622 -10.41 -0.09 10.84
C ALA A 622 -9.71 -0.55 9.54
N GLN A 623 -8.39 -0.76 9.57
CA GLN A 623 -7.65 -1.27 8.41
C GLN A 623 -8.00 -2.71 8.06
N LEU A 624 -8.17 -3.57 9.07
CA LEU A 624 -8.57 -4.96 8.88
C LEU A 624 -10.03 -5.05 8.45
N GLU A 625 -10.94 -4.26 9.03
CA GLU A 625 -12.35 -4.18 8.60
C GLU A 625 -12.46 -3.78 7.12
N GLY A 626 -11.80 -2.68 6.72
CA GLY A 626 -11.79 -2.26 5.33
C GLY A 626 -11.09 -3.27 4.40
N GLY A 627 -10.06 -3.96 4.90
CA GLY A 627 -9.36 -5.02 4.16
C GLY A 627 -10.23 -6.24 3.91
N ILE A 628 -11.02 -6.65 4.91
CA ILE A 628 -11.99 -7.76 4.83
C ILE A 628 -13.10 -7.42 3.84
N VAL A 629 -13.68 -6.21 3.91
CA VAL A 629 -14.70 -5.76 2.93
C VAL A 629 -14.15 -5.80 1.50
N TYR A 630 -12.96 -5.24 1.30
CA TYR A 630 -12.31 -5.22 -0.01
C TYR A 630 -12.03 -6.64 -0.52
N GLY A 631 -11.59 -7.55 0.36
CA GLY A 631 -11.33 -8.93 0.01
C GLY A 631 -12.59 -9.75 -0.29
N VAL A 632 -13.66 -9.60 0.51
CA VAL A 632 -14.96 -10.23 0.23
C VAL A 632 -15.52 -9.75 -1.10
N SER A 633 -15.42 -8.45 -1.39
CA SER A 633 -15.82 -7.89 -2.68
C SER A 633 -15.09 -8.56 -3.84
N ALA A 634 -13.76 -8.76 -3.74
CA ALA A 634 -12.99 -9.41 -4.78
C ALA A 634 -13.31 -10.91 -4.91
N ALA A 635 -13.51 -11.61 -3.79
CA ALA A 635 -13.86 -13.03 -3.80
C ALA A 635 -15.23 -13.30 -4.42
N LEU A 636 -16.22 -12.42 -4.23
CA LEU A 636 -17.57 -12.59 -4.77
C LEU A 636 -17.74 -12.02 -6.18
N HIS A 637 -17.04 -10.92 -6.51
CA HIS A 637 -17.34 -10.13 -7.71
C HIS A 637 -16.11 -9.75 -8.54
N GLY A 638 -14.90 -9.85 -7.97
CA GLY A 638 -13.69 -9.32 -8.57
C GLY A 638 -13.32 -10.03 -9.87
N LYS A 639 -13.56 -9.37 -11.01
CA LYS A 639 -13.22 -9.90 -12.33
C LYS A 639 -13.08 -8.77 -13.35
N ILE A 640 -11.97 -8.80 -14.07
CA ILE A 640 -11.74 -8.01 -15.29
C ILE A 640 -11.54 -8.96 -16.46
N THR A 641 -12.21 -8.68 -17.57
CA THR A 641 -12.15 -9.47 -18.80
C THR A 641 -11.72 -8.65 -20.00
N VAL A 642 -11.16 -9.34 -20.98
CA VAL A 642 -10.68 -8.83 -22.25
C VAL A 642 -11.48 -9.45 -23.38
N ALA A 643 -11.90 -8.62 -24.33
CA ALA A 643 -12.31 -9.05 -25.66
C ALA A 643 -11.77 -8.05 -26.68
N GLU A 644 -11.33 -8.55 -27.84
CA GLU A 644 -10.78 -7.73 -28.93
C GLU A 644 -9.62 -6.81 -28.49
N GLY A 645 -8.80 -7.31 -27.55
CA GLY A 645 -7.67 -6.57 -26.97
C GLY A 645 -8.06 -5.43 -26.03
N ARG A 646 -9.32 -5.38 -25.58
CA ARG A 646 -9.90 -4.27 -24.79
C ARG A 646 -10.50 -4.78 -23.49
N ILE A 647 -10.35 -3.99 -22.43
CA ILE A 647 -11.06 -4.24 -21.17
C ILE A 647 -12.56 -4.01 -21.35
N GLN A 648 -13.38 -4.96 -20.92
CA GLN A 648 -14.83 -4.92 -21.12
C GLN A 648 -15.56 -4.11 -20.04
N GLN A 649 -15.08 -4.17 -18.79
CA GLN A 649 -15.69 -3.45 -17.68
C GLN A 649 -15.26 -1.98 -17.68
N GLY A 650 -16.15 -1.08 -17.27
CA GLY A 650 -15.87 0.35 -17.18
C GLY A 650 -16.24 1.00 -15.84
N ASN A 651 -17.23 0.50 -15.10
CA ASN A 651 -17.77 1.21 -13.94
C ASN A 651 -18.44 0.26 -12.93
N PHE A 652 -19.03 0.76 -11.85
CA PHE A 652 -19.54 -0.07 -10.75
C PHE A 652 -20.83 -0.85 -11.06
N ASP A 653 -21.45 -0.59 -12.22
CA ASP A 653 -22.60 -1.32 -12.74
C ASP A 653 -22.19 -2.62 -13.45
N ASP A 654 -21.02 -2.64 -14.10
CA ASP A 654 -20.46 -3.82 -14.77
C ASP A 654 -19.21 -4.43 -14.06
N CYS A 655 -18.65 -3.71 -13.10
CA CYS A 655 -17.62 -4.14 -12.16
C CYS A 655 -18.11 -3.96 -10.71
N PRO A 656 -19.03 -4.84 -10.23
CA PRO A 656 -19.69 -4.64 -8.95
C PRO A 656 -18.72 -4.77 -7.77
N VAL A 657 -18.99 -3.95 -6.75
CA VAL A 657 -18.33 -4.03 -5.44
C VAL A 657 -19.35 -4.30 -4.37
N LEU A 658 -18.91 -4.85 -3.23
CA LEU A 658 -19.76 -5.13 -2.08
C LEU A 658 -20.53 -3.88 -1.66
N ARG A 659 -21.86 -3.98 -1.54
CA ARG A 659 -22.73 -2.88 -1.11
C ARG A 659 -23.00 -2.96 0.39
N MET A 660 -23.43 -1.86 1.00
CA MET A 660 -23.64 -1.78 2.45
C MET A 660 -24.57 -2.87 3.02
N HIS A 661 -25.58 -3.30 2.26
CA HIS A 661 -26.52 -4.33 2.71
C HIS A 661 -25.94 -5.76 2.62
N ASP A 662 -24.90 -5.94 1.79
CA ASP A 662 -24.19 -7.21 1.61
C ASP A 662 -22.94 -7.32 2.50
N THR A 663 -22.52 -6.20 3.11
CA THR A 663 -21.36 -6.17 4.00
C THR A 663 -21.58 -7.09 5.21
N PRO A 664 -20.68 -8.05 5.49
CA PRO A 664 -20.79 -8.93 6.64
C PRO A 664 -20.64 -8.15 7.95
N ARG A 665 -21.11 -8.73 9.05
CA ARG A 665 -20.71 -8.27 10.39
C ARG A 665 -19.23 -8.61 10.59
N ILE A 666 -18.40 -7.64 10.96
CA ILE A 666 -16.95 -7.85 11.13
C ILE A 666 -16.56 -7.60 12.57
N GLU A 667 -15.82 -8.53 13.16
CA GLU A 667 -15.25 -8.42 14.50
C GLU A 667 -13.74 -8.60 14.46
N VAL A 668 -13.02 -7.52 14.78
CA VAL A 668 -11.56 -7.53 14.84
C VAL A 668 -11.08 -7.50 16.29
N HIS A 669 -10.15 -8.38 16.62
CA HIS A 669 -9.45 -8.41 17.90
C HIS A 669 -7.93 -8.27 17.68
N VAL A 670 -7.33 -7.30 18.38
CA VAL A 670 -5.88 -7.06 18.33
C VAL A 670 -5.25 -7.68 19.56
N VAL A 671 -4.34 -8.62 19.37
CA VAL A 671 -3.57 -9.27 20.43
C VAL A 671 -2.57 -8.26 21.01
N PRO A 672 -2.57 -8.04 22.34
CA PRO A 672 -1.55 -7.22 22.99
C PRO A 672 -0.16 -7.84 22.80
N SER A 673 0.81 -7.03 22.35
CA SER A 673 2.18 -7.47 22.14
C SER A 673 3.17 -6.32 22.38
N ALA A 674 4.37 -6.67 22.83
CA ALA A 674 5.49 -5.74 23.04
C ALA A 674 6.52 -5.79 21.89
N GLU A 675 6.32 -6.69 20.92
CA GLU A 675 7.17 -6.80 19.74
C GLU A 675 7.10 -5.54 18.87
N ALA A 676 8.10 -5.35 18.00
CA ALA A 676 8.08 -4.25 17.05
C ALA A 676 6.81 -4.32 16.16
N PRO A 677 6.20 -3.17 15.80
CA PRO A 677 4.99 -3.15 14.98
C PRO A 677 5.22 -3.81 13.63
N GLY A 678 4.30 -4.69 13.23
CA GLY A 678 4.15 -5.25 11.89
C GLY A 678 3.22 -4.43 11.01
N GLY A 679 2.97 -4.94 9.79
CA GLY A 679 2.07 -4.34 8.81
C GLY A 679 0.63 -4.89 8.85
N VAL A 680 -0.37 -4.02 8.74
CA VAL A 680 -1.81 -4.40 8.76
C VAL A 680 -2.60 -3.95 7.53
N GLY A 681 -1.93 -3.35 6.55
CA GLY A 681 -2.58 -2.83 5.33
C GLY A 681 -3.11 -3.93 4.42
N GLU A 682 -2.33 -4.98 4.18
CA GLU A 682 -2.67 -6.10 3.30
C GLU A 682 -3.33 -7.34 3.95
N PRO A 683 -2.95 -7.75 5.20
CA PRO A 683 -3.35 -9.06 5.73
C PRO A 683 -4.85 -9.34 5.75
N GLY A 684 -5.66 -8.34 6.11
CA GLY A 684 -7.12 -8.47 6.18
C GLY A 684 -7.76 -8.88 4.85
N THR A 685 -7.18 -8.41 3.74
CA THR A 685 -7.63 -8.69 2.37
C THR A 685 -7.23 -10.09 1.91
N ALA A 686 -5.99 -10.50 2.14
CA ALA A 686 -5.49 -11.78 1.66
C ALA A 686 -6.09 -12.97 2.43
N ALA A 687 -6.24 -12.85 3.76
CA ALA A 687 -6.72 -13.94 4.60
C ALA A 687 -8.22 -14.25 4.42
N VAL A 688 -9.03 -13.30 3.94
CA VAL A 688 -10.48 -13.51 3.83
C VAL A 688 -10.87 -14.40 2.65
N PHE A 689 -10.08 -14.41 1.56
CA PHE A 689 -10.36 -15.27 0.39
C PHE A 689 -10.52 -16.73 0.80
N PRO A 690 -9.52 -17.37 1.45
CA PRO A 690 -9.67 -18.75 1.89
C PRO A 690 -10.69 -18.93 3.01
N ALA A 691 -10.85 -17.97 3.94
CA ALA A 691 -11.84 -18.12 5.01
C ALA A 691 -13.26 -18.28 4.43
N VAL A 692 -13.61 -17.48 3.41
CA VAL A 692 -14.90 -17.55 2.72
C VAL A 692 -15.03 -18.84 1.90
N THR A 693 -14.02 -19.22 1.10
CA THR A 693 -14.13 -20.43 0.26
C THR A 693 -14.11 -21.72 1.09
N ASN A 694 -13.38 -21.76 2.21
CA ASN A 694 -13.43 -22.84 3.19
C ASN A 694 -14.80 -22.92 3.87
N ALA A 695 -15.46 -21.78 4.13
CA ALA A 695 -16.80 -21.76 4.70
C ALA A 695 -17.83 -22.31 3.71
N ILE A 696 -17.71 -21.98 2.43
CA ILE A 696 -18.55 -22.54 1.35
C ILE A 696 -18.34 -24.06 1.26
N PHE A 697 -17.09 -24.52 1.33
CA PHE A 697 -16.77 -25.93 1.33
C PHE A 697 -17.39 -26.66 2.53
N ALA A 698 -17.33 -26.07 3.73
CA ALA A 698 -17.97 -26.62 4.91
C ALA A 698 -19.51 -26.65 4.79
N ALA A 699 -20.11 -25.65 4.14
CA ALA A 699 -21.57 -25.56 3.96
C ALA A 699 -22.13 -26.56 2.92
N THR A 700 -21.37 -26.84 1.86
CA THR A 700 -21.86 -27.52 0.66
C THR A 700 -21.13 -28.83 0.34
N GLY A 701 -19.97 -29.06 0.95
CA GLY A 701 -19.05 -30.12 0.57
C GLY A 701 -18.33 -29.90 -0.78
N LYS A 702 -18.63 -28.81 -1.51
CA LYS A 702 -18.06 -28.50 -2.82
C LYS A 702 -16.89 -27.52 -2.72
N ARG A 703 -15.71 -27.96 -3.16
CA ARG A 703 -14.50 -27.14 -3.21
C ARG A 703 -14.52 -26.26 -4.46
N LEU A 704 -14.26 -24.97 -4.27
CA LEU A 704 -13.99 -24.03 -5.35
C LEU A 704 -12.48 -23.86 -5.52
N PHE A 705 -12.02 -23.93 -6.77
CA PHE A 705 -10.62 -23.79 -7.15
C PHE A 705 -10.34 -22.49 -7.91
N GLU A 706 -11.39 -21.74 -8.24
CA GLU A 706 -11.31 -20.52 -9.04
C GLU A 706 -12.01 -19.36 -8.33
N LEU A 707 -11.48 -18.15 -8.49
CA LEU A 707 -12.14 -16.90 -8.10
C LEU A 707 -12.45 -16.04 -9.35
N PRO A 708 -13.47 -15.15 -9.29
CA PRO A 708 -14.41 -15.00 -8.18
C PRO A 708 -15.35 -16.22 -8.06
N ILE A 709 -16.06 -16.32 -6.95
CA ILE A 709 -17.03 -17.38 -6.69
C ILE A 709 -18.12 -17.35 -7.77
N ASP A 710 -18.30 -18.45 -8.47
CA ASP A 710 -19.37 -18.65 -9.45
C ASP A 710 -20.55 -19.40 -8.80
N PRO A 711 -21.68 -18.72 -8.55
CA PRO A 711 -22.87 -19.33 -7.96
C PRO A 711 -23.39 -20.54 -8.74
N THR A 712 -23.17 -20.60 -10.06
CA THR A 712 -23.64 -21.73 -10.88
C THR A 712 -22.98 -23.04 -10.50
N GLN A 713 -21.76 -22.98 -9.97
CA GLN A 713 -21.07 -24.16 -9.44
C GLN A 713 -21.73 -24.67 -8.17
N LEU A 714 -22.42 -23.84 -7.38
CA LEU A 714 -22.98 -24.23 -6.09
C LEU A 714 -24.44 -24.68 -6.16
N ARG A 715 -25.08 -24.59 -7.34
CA ARG A 715 -26.45 -25.07 -7.55
C ARG A 715 -26.57 -26.55 -7.19
N ASN A 716 -27.63 -26.90 -6.46
CA ASN A 716 -27.94 -28.26 -6.02
C ASN A 716 -26.85 -28.93 -5.14
N SER A 717 -25.97 -28.13 -4.52
CA SER A 717 -24.94 -28.65 -3.60
C SER A 717 -25.42 -28.75 -2.14
N LEU A 718 -26.73 -28.58 -1.89
CA LEU A 718 -27.37 -28.51 -0.57
C LEU A 718 -28.53 -29.49 -0.42
#